data_AF-A0AAJ2J567-F1
#
_entry.id   AF-A0AAJ2J567-F1
#
_cell.length_a   1.000
_cell.length_b   1.000
_cell.length_c   1.000
_cell.angle_alpha   90.00
_cell.angle_beta   90.00
_cell.angle_gamma   90.00
#
_symmetry.space_group_name_H-M   'P 1'
#
loop_
_entity.id
_entity.type
_entity.pdbx_description
1 polymer ?
#
loop_
_entity_poly.entity_id
_entity_poly.type
_entity_poly.pdbx_seq_one_letter_code
_entity_poly.pdbx_strand_id
1 'polypeptide(L)'
;MMKRFNFNAATKAMLGAGLLSLLLAGCGGSDGKDGEDGKPGVVGVNIDTTPTLKASFTNATIDAGKVTVDFTLENANGVAVLGLNKTHDIRFGIAQLTHVTEATDDPAKPADRGYQWQAYINAKKEPGTAPSGVDNLNPSAQFQANVEAAAKCDTCLVDHGDGNYSYTYQANIANVTEPLAITYSAEATQRATLELELPQLAANAHFDWQPSTGKTEGIQTRNVVSITACYTCHQPESLALHGGRRVDIENCASCHTATSGDPESGNSIEFTYMIHAIHKGGERHTFDETGAEVPAPYKIVGYGGKVIDYGKVGFPLKPAADCTACHVEGAGAPANADLFKADLSNQACIGCHTEKPSAHHSSSDCVACHNATEPYNGTGSAAKRHGDVLKAYTETKAMGIKFTNVGVNDTGKITFDVQVVDKDGNAIDKAFVNQSSRVVVAWDSDKDYPSYADASYSNRRIALSEGTYNEANKTYSLTGTKFSLPADANGKTFELWSTLEVCFNNGGYGVADVAMTDCSADSVSKVAVKQAPYHFVWKDTGVDNTAKAATRRDIIDATKCQGCHNQEIHHYDNGVNCQTCHTSDKTLKSDANYPGGKIPTSFAWKAHEREGHYLKYAGVQSGTVLKTDCATCHTVDKANVITGITLGRQPNRTWRYGDINNNGADIWVSSDAGACLSCHQKYLSDATKSHIETNGGILNGSSAADVQTRASESCATCHTPAQLSKVHGN
;
A
#
# COMPACT_ATOMS: atom_id res chain seq x y z
N MET A 1 46.39 30.37 41.56
CA MET A 1 47.65 30.00 40.86
C MET A 1 47.34 29.81 39.38
N MET A 2 47.99 30.57 38.50
CA MET A 2 47.99 30.32 37.04
C MET A 2 49.42 29.95 36.63
N LYS A 3 49.57 28.94 35.76
CA LYS A 3 50.79 28.56 35.03
C LYS A 3 50.29 28.15 33.63
N ARG A 4 50.73 28.70 32.47
CA ARG A 4 52.10 28.89 31.91
C ARG A 4 52.87 27.56 31.87
N PHE A 5 53.57 27.10 30.83
CA PHE A 5 54.03 27.58 29.51
C PHE A 5 54.00 26.35 28.53
N ASN A 6 54.28 26.37 27.21
CA ASN A 6 54.68 27.39 26.22
C ASN A 6 54.33 26.89 24.80
N PHE A 7 54.47 27.75 23.77
CA PHE A 7 54.80 27.30 22.40
C PHE A 7 56.31 27.46 22.16
N ASN A 8 56.92 26.52 21.40
CA ASN A 8 58.36 26.51 21.13
C ASN A 8 58.69 26.86 19.66
N ALA A 9 59.95 27.23 19.42
CA ALA A 9 60.42 27.93 18.25
C ALA A 9 60.56 27.09 16.96
N ALA A 10 60.00 27.61 15.86
CA ALA A 10 60.42 27.31 14.49
C ALA A 10 60.27 28.52 13.53
N THR A 11 60.27 29.75 14.04
CA THR A 11 60.08 30.98 13.25
C THR A 11 61.24 31.96 13.47
N LYS A 12 62.41 31.67 12.90
CA LYS A 12 63.59 32.57 12.95
C LYS A 12 64.62 32.32 11.83
N ALA A 13 64.23 32.58 10.59
CA ALA A 13 65.10 32.91 9.45
C ALA A 13 64.21 33.58 8.37
N MET A 14 64.52 34.75 7.78
CA MET A 14 65.65 35.65 7.94
C MET A 14 65.21 37.11 8.09
N LEU A 15 65.94 37.87 8.92
CA LEU A 15 66.02 39.34 8.86
C LEU A 15 67.22 39.70 7.98
N GLY A 16 67.11 40.71 7.10
CA GLY A 16 68.26 41.07 6.25
C GLY A 16 68.07 42.20 5.24
N ALA A 17 67.68 43.40 5.69
CA ALA A 17 68.09 44.71 5.10
C ALA A 17 67.28 45.85 5.75
N GLY A 18 67.83 46.49 6.78
CA GLY A 18 67.23 47.69 7.39
C GLY A 18 68.32 48.69 7.74
N LEU A 19 68.60 49.63 6.83
CA LEU A 19 69.48 50.77 7.04
C LEU A 19 69.23 51.85 5.97
N LEU A 20 69.43 53.12 6.36
CA LEU A 20 69.28 54.36 5.59
C LEU A 20 67.85 54.78 5.19
N SER A 21 67.20 55.46 6.12
CA SER A 21 66.36 56.61 5.82
C SER A 21 67.20 57.76 5.23
N LEU A 22 66.81 58.34 4.08
CA LEU A 22 67.10 59.74 3.70
C LEU A 22 66.30 60.17 2.46
N LEU A 23 65.48 61.22 2.64
CA LEU A 23 65.03 62.21 1.65
C LEU A 23 64.69 61.78 0.21
N LEU A 24 63.39 61.85 -0.12
CA LEU A 24 62.92 62.55 -1.33
C LEU A 24 61.43 62.90 -1.17
N ALA A 25 61.09 64.18 -1.38
CA ALA A 25 59.72 64.67 -1.29
C ALA A 25 59.10 64.80 -2.68
N GLY A 26 57.81 64.44 -2.78
CA GLY A 26 56.90 64.93 -3.82
C GLY A 26 56.87 64.15 -5.14
N CYS A 27 55.84 63.31 -5.31
CA CYS A 27 54.91 63.45 -6.45
C CYS A 27 53.62 62.65 -6.26
N GLY A 28 52.48 63.36 -6.26
CA GLY A 28 51.22 62.98 -6.90
C GLY A 28 50.53 61.63 -6.60
N GLY A 29 49.40 61.72 -5.88
CA GLY A 29 48.28 60.78 -6.04
C GLY A 29 47.85 60.09 -4.74
N SER A 30 46.64 60.39 -4.26
CA SER A 30 45.87 59.40 -3.52
C SER A 30 45.18 58.51 -4.55
N ASP A 31 45.56 57.25 -4.63
CA ASP A 31 44.61 56.22 -5.05
C ASP A 31 43.42 56.23 -4.07
N GLY A 32 42.22 56.01 -4.62
CA GLY A 32 40.98 56.12 -3.85
C GLY A 32 40.93 55.08 -2.73
N LYS A 33 40.07 55.32 -1.73
CA LYS A 33 39.74 54.31 -0.72
C LYS A 33 39.46 52.97 -1.41
N ASP A 34 40.07 51.90 -0.89
CA ASP A 34 39.68 50.54 -1.25
C ASP A 34 38.15 50.43 -1.13
N GLY A 35 37.50 49.93 -2.19
CA GLY A 35 36.06 49.69 -2.17
C GLY A 35 35.75 48.58 -1.16
N GLU A 36 34.55 48.61 -0.56
CA GLU A 36 34.13 47.50 0.29
C GLU A 36 34.11 46.19 -0.49
N ASP A 37 34.58 45.11 0.14
CA ASP A 37 34.55 43.76 -0.44
C ASP A 37 33.14 43.45 -0.94
N GLY A 38 33.05 43.03 -2.21
CA GLY A 38 31.78 42.61 -2.79
C GLY A 38 31.17 41.48 -1.95
N LYS A 39 29.87 41.59 -1.65
CA LYS A 39 29.14 40.53 -0.94
C LYS A 39 29.41 39.18 -1.63
N PRO A 40 29.71 38.09 -0.88
CA PRO A 40 29.87 36.77 -1.47
C PRO A 40 28.69 36.43 -2.38
N GLY A 41 28.96 36.01 -3.60
CA GLY A 41 27.93 35.63 -4.56
C GLY A 41 27.12 34.44 -4.04
N VAL A 42 25.82 34.42 -4.35
CA VAL A 42 24.95 33.27 -4.05
C VAL A 42 25.51 32.03 -4.72
N VAL A 43 25.68 30.96 -3.93
CA VAL A 43 26.04 29.63 -4.44
C VAL A 43 24.75 28.86 -4.69
N GLY A 44 24.33 28.81 -5.95
CA GLY A 44 23.13 28.09 -6.38
C GLY A 44 23.34 27.30 -7.68
N VAL A 45 22.42 26.40 -7.98
CA VAL A 45 22.36 25.62 -9.23
C VAL A 45 21.19 26.08 -10.09
N ASN A 46 21.28 25.95 -11.41
CA ASN A 46 20.19 26.35 -12.31
C ASN A 46 19.10 25.27 -12.41
N ILE A 47 17.84 25.70 -12.38
CA ILE A 47 16.64 24.85 -12.39
C ILE A 47 16.52 23.88 -13.58
N ASP A 48 16.96 24.27 -14.78
CA ASP A 48 16.89 23.43 -15.99
C ASP A 48 17.82 22.22 -15.92
N THR A 49 18.77 22.22 -14.98
CA THR A 49 19.85 21.22 -14.87
C THR A 49 19.84 20.46 -13.54
N THR A 50 19.02 20.85 -12.57
CA THR A 50 18.99 20.13 -11.27
C THR A 50 18.29 18.77 -11.41
N PRO A 51 18.89 17.67 -10.91
CA PRO A 51 18.27 16.34 -10.92
C PRO A 51 17.29 16.13 -9.76
N THR A 52 17.23 17.06 -8.80
CA THR A 52 16.35 17.00 -7.63
C THR A 52 15.86 18.41 -7.30
N LEU A 53 14.63 18.51 -6.82
CA LEU A 53 14.01 19.78 -6.44
C LEU A 53 13.07 19.57 -5.26
N LYS A 54 13.13 20.49 -4.31
CA LYS A 54 12.20 20.65 -3.20
C LYS A 54 11.70 22.09 -3.24
N ALA A 55 10.39 22.27 -3.29
CA ALA A 55 9.76 23.56 -3.07
C ALA A 55 9.32 23.66 -1.61
N SER A 56 9.35 24.85 -1.01
CA SER A 56 8.86 25.07 0.35
C SER A 56 8.39 26.50 0.51
N PHE A 57 7.11 26.69 0.84
CA PHE A 57 6.59 28.00 1.23
C PHE A 57 7.18 28.44 2.58
N THR A 58 7.37 29.76 2.73
CA THR A 58 7.95 30.39 3.92
C THR A 58 7.03 31.43 4.54
N ASN A 59 6.19 32.08 3.73
CA ASN A 59 5.29 33.14 4.17
C ASN A 59 4.09 33.28 3.21
N ALA A 60 2.97 33.79 3.71
CA ALA A 60 1.79 34.13 2.93
C ALA A 60 1.04 35.32 3.54
N THR A 61 0.59 36.23 2.69
CA THR A 61 -0.09 37.48 3.08
C THR A 61 -1.27 37.78 2.17
N ILE A 62 -2.25 38.53 2.68
CA ILE A 62 -3.47 38.91 1.95
C ILE A 62 -3.75 40.39 2.22
N ASP A 63 -3.76 41.21 1.17
CA ASP A 63 -4.14 42.63 1.23
C ASP A 63 -5.25 42.91 0.23
N ALA A 64 -6.40 43.43 0.70
CA ALA A 64 -7.61 43.65 -0.10
C ALA A 64 -7.99 42.45 -1.03
N GLY A 65 -7.81 41.22 -0.55
CA GLY A 65 -8.05 39.98 -1.32
C GLY A 65 -6.96 39.60 -2.32
N LYS A 66 -5.90 40.40 -2.44
CA LYS A 66 -4.72 40.07 -3.24
C LYS A 66 -3.77 39.22 -2.39
N VAL A 67 -3.50 38.00 -2.82
CA VAL A 67 -2.65 37.04 -2.09
C VAL A 67 -1.22 37.13 -2.62
N THR A 68 -0.24 37.18 -1.72
CA THR A 68 1.19 37.07 -2.04
C THR A 68 1.83 36.02 -1.14
N VAL A 69 2.58 35.10 -1.74
CA VAL A 69 3.26 33.98 -1.08
C VAL A 69 4.76 34.01 -1.40
N ASP A 70 5.58 33.65 -0.43
CA ASP A 70 7.03 33.53 -0.57
C ASP A 70 7.44 32.06 -0.42
N PHE A 71 8.36 31.58 -1.25
CA PHE A 71 8.83 30.20 -1.25
C PHE A 71 10.32 30.07 -1.62
N THR A 72 10.96 28.98 -1.20
CA THR A 72 12.31 28.61 -1.60
C THR A 72 12.29 27.41 -2.55
N LEU A 73 13.32 27.34 -3.40
CA LEU A 73 13.65 26.15 -4.19
C LEU A 73 15.05 25.66 -3.82
N GLU A 74 15.17 24.38 -3.48
CA GLU A 74 16.43 23.73 -3.09
C GLU A 74 16.59 22.38 -3.79
N ASN A 75 17.82 21.92 -4.00
CA ASN A 75 18.09 20.53 -4.39
C ASN A 75 18.21 19.62 -3.17
N ALA A 76 18.39 18.30 -3.38
CA ALA A 76 18.48 17.32 -2.28
C ALA A 76 19.64 17.55 -1.29
N ASN A 77 20.60 18.41 -1.61
CA ASN A 77 21.72 18.79 -0.73
C ASN A 77 21.48 20.12 0.01
N GLY A 78 20.30 20.75 -0.13
CA GLY A 78 19.99 22.07 0.45
C GLY A 78 20.67 23.24 -0.28
N VAL A 79 21.12 23.04 -1.52
CA VAL A 79 21.67 24.14 -2.35
C VAL A 79 20.53 24.83 -3.08
N ALA A 80 20.51 26.17 -3.01
CA ALA A 80 19.55 27.03 -3.69
C ALA A 80 19.45 26.70 -5.19
N VAL A 81 18.22 26.64 -5.70
CA VAL A 81 17.91 26.45 -7.11
C VAL A 81 17.42 27.77 -7.70
N LEU A 82 18.08 28.22 -8.76
CA LEU A 82 17.97 29.55 -9.36
C LEU A 82 17.43 29.50 -10.79
N GLY A 83 16.85 30.61 -11.27
CA GLY A 83 16.42 30.79 -12.65
C GLY A 83 15.00 30.31 -12.98
N LEU A 84 14.22 29.92 -11.96
CA LEU A 84 12.78 29.72 -12.16
C LEU A 84 12.17 31.03 -12.70
N ASN A 85 11.36 30.88 -13.74
CA ASN A 85 10.68 32.01 -14.38
C ASN A 85 9.36 31.54 -15.02
N LYS A 86 8.53 32.49 -15.45
CA LYS A 86 7.16 32.25 -15.92
C LYS A 86 7.02 31.40 -17.20
N THR A 87 8.10 31.01 -17.90
CA THR A 87 8.00 30.06 -19.03
C THR A 87 8.04 28.59 -18.61
N HIS A 88 8.40 28.31 -17.35
CA HIS A 88 8.23 27.00 -16.73
C HIS A 88 6.75 26.72 -16.46
N ASP A 89 6.33 25.45 -16.43
CA ASP A 89 4.97 25.10 -16.04
C ASP A 89 4.84 25.08 -14.51
N ILE A 90 4.84 26.29 -13.93
CA ILE A 90 4.53 26.55 -12.53
C ILE A 90 3.12 27.13 -12.39
N ARG A 91 2.34 26.54 -11.49
CA ARG A 91 0.95 26.93 -11.23
C ARG A 91 0.68 26.98 -9.72
N PHE A 92 -0.26 27.83 -9.35
CA PHE A 92 -0.60 28.12 -7.95
C PHE A 92 -2.10 27.94 -7.70
N GLY A 93 -2.45 27.29 -6.60
CA GLY A 93 -3.82 27.16 -6.09
C GLY A 93 -4.00 27.95 -4.79
N ILE A 94 -5.23 28.36 -4.50
CA ILE A 94 -5.62 28.99 -3.23
C ILE A 94 -7.03 28.54 -2.84
N ALA A 95 -7.18 28.04 -1.62
CA ALA A 95 -8.45 27.51 -1.10
C ALA A 95 -8.67 27.87 0.37
N GLN A 96 -9.93 28.08 0.75
CA GLN A 96 -10.34 28.29 2.13
C GLN A 96 -10.81 27.00 2.78
N LEU A 97 -10.49 26.82 4.05
CA LEU A 97 -11.06 25.78 4.91
C LEU A 97 -12.34 26.31 5.58
N THR A 98 -13.46 26.22 4.85
CA THR A 98 -14.75 26.79 5.25
C THR A 98 -15.52 25.81 6.14
N HIS A 99 -16.11 26.29 7.24
CA HIS A 99 -17.10 25.50 8.01
C HIS A 99 -18.42 25.42 7.21
N VAL A 100 -18.93 24.21 7.00
CA VAL A 100 -20.10 23.96 6.15
C VAL A 100 -21.23 23.35 6.98
N THR A 101 -22.43 23.91 6.81
CA THR A 101 -23.68 23.37 7.34
C THR A 101 -24.63 23.07 6.19
N GLU A 102 -25.26 21.91 6.19
CA GLU A 102 -26.26 21.51 5.20
C GLU A 102 -27.67 21.65 5.78
N ALA A 103 -28.63 22.13 4.98
CA ALA A 103 -30.03 22.16 5.39
C ALA A 103 -30.61 20.73 5.43
N THR A 104 -31.38 20.40 6.46
CA THR A 104 -32.12 19.14 6.58
C THR A 104 -33.62 19.39 6.40
N ASP A 105 -34.42 18.32 6.44
CA ASP A 105 -35.89 18.40 6.47
C ASP A 105 -36.44 19.19 7.67
N ASP A 106 -35.64 19.40 8.72
CA ASP A 106 -35.91 20.32 9.83
C ASP A 106 -34.98 21.55 9.72
N PRO A 107 -35.45 22.70 9.19
CA PRO A 107 -34.63 23.90 9.06
C PRO A 107 -34.10 24.47 10.39
N ALA A 108 -34.64 24.05 11.54
CA ALA A 108 -34.10 24.40 12.86
C ALA A 108 -32.89 23.54 13.28
N LYS A 109 -32.58 22.48 12.51
CA LYS A 109 -31.47 21.54 12.72
C LYS A 109 -30.66 21.35 11.44
N PRO A 110 -29.94 22.39 10.96
CA PRO A 110 -28.95 22.20 9.92
C PRO A 110 -27.89 21.21 10.40
N ALA A 111 -27.49 20.28 9.54
CA ALA A 111 -26.52 19.27 9.88
C ALA A 111 -25.10 19.80 9.64
N ASP A 112 -24.23 19.63 10.63
CA ASP A 112 -22.81 19.99 10.51
C ASP A 112 -22.13 19.06 9.48
N ARG A 113 -21.29 19.65 8.63
CA ARG A 113 -20.44 18.95 7.65
C ARG A 113 -18.95 19.16 7.92
N GLY A 114 -18.63 19.75 9.07
CA GLY A 114 -17.29 20.13 9.48
C GLY A 114 -16.68 21.16 8.53
N TYR A 115 -15.35 21.16 8.45
CA TYR A 115 -14.61 22.06 7.58
C TYR A 115 -14.30 21.41 6.24
N GLN A 116 -14.59 22.09 5.13
CA GLN A 116 -14.35 21.60 3.76
C GLN A 116 -13.50 22.59 2.96
N TRP A 117 -12.65 22.07 2.08
CA TRP A 117 -11.85 22.90 1.18
C TRP A 117 -12.72 23.50 0.07
N GLN A 118 -12.64 24.82 -0.06
CA GLN A 118 -13.29 25.61 -1.10
C GLN A 118 -12.22 26.42 -1.85
N ALA A 119 -11.82 25.95 -3.03
CA ALA A 119 -10.92 26.70 -3.91
C ALA A 119 -11.59 27.99 -4.38
N TYR A 120 -10.83 29.09 -4.49
CA TYR A 120 -11.34 30.34 -5.07
C TYR A 120 -11.38 30.30 -6.60
N ILE A 121 -10.57 29.44 -7.23
CA ILE A 121 -10.45 29.33 -8.68
C ILE A 121 -11.28 28.12 -9.12
N ASN A 122 -12.48 28.38 -9.66
CA ASN A 122 -13.38 27.35 -10.19
C ASN A 122 -13.76 27.64 -11.64
N ALA A 123 -14.06 26.60 -12.40
CA ALA A 123 -14.67 26.71 -13.72
C ALA A 123 -15.92 25.83 -13.80
N LYS A 124 -17.01 26.35 -14.38
CA LYS A 124 -18.11 25.52 -14.85
C LYS A 124 -17.65 24.70 -16.05
N LYS A 125 -18.04 23.43 -16.10
CA LYS A 125 -17.77 22.49 -17.18
C LYS A 125 -19.10 21.93 -17.68
N GLU A 126 -19.35 22.11 -18.98
CA GLU A 126 -20.43 21.41 -19.66
C GLU A 126 -19.91 20.02 -20.12
N PRO A 127 -20.76 18.99 -20.16
CA PRO A 127 -20.36 17.68 -20.69
C PRO A 127 -19.99 17.77 -22.17
N GLY A 128 -18.85 17.17 -22.53
CA GLY A 128 -18.43 16.96 -23.90
C GLY A 128 -19.21 15.84 -24.60
N THR A 129 -18.61 15.30 -25.67
CA THR A 129 -19.22 14.19 -26.42
C THR A 129 -19.33 12.93 -25.54
N ALA A 130 -20.56 12.48 -25.30
CA ALA A 130 -20.83 11.27 -24.52
C ALA A 130 -20.10 10.04 -25.08
N PRO A 131 -19.37 9.26 -24.26
CA PRO A 131 -18.77 8.00 -24.69
C PRO A 131 -19.84 7.00 -25.17
N SER A 132 -19.69 6.52 -26.41
CA SER A 132 -20.67 5.59 -27.00
C SER A 132 -20.62 4.21 -26.35
N GLY A 133 -21.78 3.68 -25.95
CA GLY A 133 -21.91 2.32 -25.39
C GLY A 133 -21.31 2.13 -24.00
N VAL A 134 -21.27 3.19 -23.18
CA VAL A 134 -20.73 3.14 -21.81
C VAL A 134 -21.84 3.38 -20.79
N ASP A 135 -22.21 2.33 -20.06
CA ASP A 135 -23.21 2.40 -18.99
C ASP A 135 -22.69 3.14 -17.73
N ASN A 136 -23.58 3.43 -16.78
CA ASN A 136 -23.27 4.07 -15.49
C ASN A 136 -22.68 5.50 -15.60
N LEU A 137 -23.02 6.23 -16.67
CA LEU A 137 -22.72 7.66 -16.82
C LEU A 137 -24.03 8.47 -16.75
N ASN A 138 -24.02 9.60 -16.05
CA ASN A 138 -25.12 10.56 -15.98
C ASN A 138 -24.63 11.99 -16.33
N PRO A 139 -24.34 12.27 -17.62
CA PRO A 139 -23.68 13.51 -18.02
C PRO A 139 -24.46 14.76 -17.60
N SER A 140 -23.78 15.70 -16.97
CA SER A 140 -24.39 16.91 -16.40
C SER A 140 -23.38 18.05 -16.31
N ALA A 141 -23.86 19.29 -16.22
CA ALA A 141 -22.98 20.43 -16.00
C ALA A 141 -22.41 20.38 -14.57
N GLN A 142 -21.09 20.43 -14.43
CA GLN A 142 -20.38 20.31 -13.16
C GLN A 142 -19.48 21.53 -12.93
N PHE A 143 -19.00 21.72 -11.70
CA PHE A 143 -17.90 22.64 -11.41
C PHE A 143 -16.61 21.86 -11.20
N GLN A 144 -15.47 22.51 -11.43
CA GLN A 144 -14.15 21.97 -11.11
C GLN A 144 -13.27 23.08 -10.56
N ALA A 145 -12.73 22.87 -9.37
CA ALA A 145 -11.66 23.68 -8.81
C ALA A 145 -10.36 23.51 -9.64
N ASN A 146 -9.49 24.54 -9.63
CA ASN A 146 -8.30 24.57 -10.47
C ASN A 146 -7.21 25.48 -9.90
N VAL A 147 -6.07 25.53 -10.60
CA VAL A 147 -4.91 26.38 -10.33
C VAL A 147 -4.77 27.46 -11.41
N GLU A 148 -4.13 28.58 -11.08
CA GLU A 148 -3.68 29.59 -12.05
C GLU A 148 -2.22 29.35 -12.49
N ALA A 149 -1.94 29.51 -13.78
CA ALA A 149 -0.58 29.36 -14.32
C ALA A 149 0.16 30.70 -14.29
N ALA A 150 1.38 30.73 -13.74
CA ALA A 150 2.17 31.96 -13.62
C ALA A 150 2.50 32.59 -14.99
N ALA A 151 2.59 31.77 -16.04
CA ALA A 151 2.81 32.19 -17.42
C ALA A 151 1.83 33.27 -17.94
N LYS A 152 0.65 33.40 -17.32
CA LYS A 152 -0.38 34.38 -17.66
C LYS A 152 -0.16 35.79 -17.06
N CYS A 153 0.85 35.97 -16.22
CA CYS A 153 1.14 37.26 -15.58
C CYS A 153 2.64 37.57 -15.59
N ASP A 154 3.02 38.67 -16.24
CA ASP A 154 4.43 39.03 -16.46
C ASP A 154 5.18 39.47 -15.19
N THR A 155 4.45 39.95 -14.17
CA THR A 155 5.02 40.54 -12.95
C THR A 155 4.63 39.82 -11.67
N CYS A 156 3.90 38.71 -11.76
CA CYS A 156 3.40 37.99 -10.59
C CYS A 156 4.47 37.15 -9.90
N LEU A 157 5.43 36.60 -10.66
CA LEU A 157 6.57 35.83 -10.13
C LEU A 157 7.83 36.71 -10.09
N VAL A 158 8.50 36.74 -8.95
CA VAL A 158 9.76 37.45 -8.71
C VAL A 158 10.81 36.44 -8.24
N ASP A 159 11.96 36.39 -8.92
CA ASP A 159 13.18 35.69 -8.50
C ASP A 159 14.06 36.69 -7.73
N HIS A 160 14.44 36.38 -6.49
CA HIS A 160 15.29 37.26 -5.67
C HIS A 160 16.79 37.02 -5.87
N GLY A 161 17.16 36.02 -6.68
CA GLY A 161 18.54 35.68 -7.05
C GLY A 161 19.29 34.84 -6.02
N ASP A 162 18.64 34.45 -4.92
CA ASP A 162 19.21 33.72 -3.77
C ASP A 162 18.60 32.32 -3.55
N GLY A 163 17.60 31.94 -4.37
CA GLY A 163 16.81 30.71 -4.22
C GLY A 163 15.44 30.95 -3.61
N ASN A 164 15.17 32.18 -3.15
CA ASN A 164 13.86 32.63 -2.72
C ASN A 164 13.10 33.26 -3.90
N TYR A 165 11.79 33.08 -3.84
CA TYR A 165 10.83 33.53 -4.83
C TYR A 165 9.60 34.12 -4.14
N SER A 166 9.00 35.13 -4.76
CA SER A 166 7.66 35.59 -4.39
C SER A 166 6.69 35.38 -5.55
N TYR A 167 5.51 34.85 -5.27
CA TYR A 167 4.40 34.81 -6.20
C TYR A 167 3.21 35.62 -5.69
N THR A 168 2.66 36.48 -6.55
CA THR A 168 1.46 37.26 -6.28
C THR A 168 0.33 36.73 -7.17
N TYR A 169 -0.78 36.33 -6.57
CA TYR A 169 -1.89 35.71 -7.29
C TYR A 169 -2.57 36.68 -8.25
N GLN A 170 -3.03 36.14 -9.38
CA GLN A 170 -3.83 36.83 -10.39
C GLN A 170 -5.29 36.92 -9.93
N ALA A 171 -5.81 35.84 -9.32
CA ALA A 171 -7.11 35.84 -8.66
C ALA A 171 -7.12 36.75 -7.43
N ASN A 172 -8.17 37.57 -7.30
CA ASN A 172 -8.48 38.28 -6.06
C ASN A 172 -9.57 37.53 -5.31
N ILE A 173 -9.32 37.20 -4.04
CA ILE A 173 -10.18 36.33 -3.23
C ILE A 173 -11.25 37.09 -2.41
N ALA A 174 -11.24 38.44 -2.40
CA ALA A 174 -12.10 39.22 -1.49
C ALA A 174 -13.61 39.06 -1.76
N ASN A 175 -13.99 38.80 -3.01
CA ASN A 175 -15.40 38.69 -3.42
C ASN A 175 -15.56 37.77 -4.64
N VAL A 176 -15.27 36.48 -4.48
CA VAL A 176 -15.49 35.47 -5.52
C VAL A 176 -16.96 35.05 -5.48
N THR A 177 -17.71 35.39 -6.52
CA THR A 177 -19.15 35.08 -6.64
C THR A 177 -19.49 34.07 -7.75
N GLU A 178 -18.62 33.94 -8.76
CA GLU A 178 -18.87 33.18 -9.99
C GLU A 178 -17.64 32.31 -10.34
N PRO A 179 -17.82 31.08 -10.86
CA PRO A 179 -19.10 30.37 -11.06
C PRO A 179 -19.65 29.75 -9.76
N LEU A 180 -18.91 29.88 -8.66
CA LEU A 180 -19.30 29.48 -7.31
C LEU A 180 -18.94 30.60 -6.33
N ALA A 181 -19.86 30.93 -5.42
CA ALA A 181 -19.62 31.96 -4.42
C ALA A 181 -18.81 31.42 -3.25
N ILE A 182 -17.59 31.93 -3.05
CA ILE A 182 -16.72 31.60 -1.92
C ILE A 182 -16.56 32.86 -1.06
N THR A 183 -17.21 32.86 0.11
CA THR A 183 -17.14 34.00 1.04
C THR A 183 -15.81 33.94 1.81
N TYR A 184 -14.91 34.89 1.54
CA TYR A 184 -13.65 35.02 2.27
C TYR A 184 -13.88 35.32 3.76
N SER A 185 -13.14 34.63 4.62
CA SER A 185 -13.03 34.90 6.04
C SER A 185 -11.57 34.92 6.46
N ALA A 186 -11.13 36.01 7.08
CA ALA A 186 -9.78 36.12 7.64
C ALA A 186 -9.56 35.16 8.81
N GLU A 187 -10.63 34.71 9.48
CA GLU A 187 -10.56 33.72 10.57
C GLU A 187 -10.47 32.28 10.06
N ALA A 188 -10.88 32.02 8.82
CA ALA A 188 -10.75 30.70 8.20
C ALA A 188 -9.30 30.47 7.75
N THR A 189 -8.82 29.24 7.94
CA THR A 189 -7.50 28.83 7.44
C THR A 189 -7.51 28.79 5.92
N GLN A 190 -6.48 29.34 5.30
CA GLN A 190 -6.27 29.37 3.87
C GLN A 190 -5.13 28.40 3.53
N ARG A 191 -5.24 27.71 2.39
CA ARG A 191 -4.20 26.84 1.83
C ARG A 191 -3.75 27.36 0.48
N ALA A 192 -2.49 27.76 0.39
CA ALA A 192 -1.81 27.97 -0.88
C ALA A 192 -1.20 26.64 -1.34
N THR A 193 -1.22 26.38 -2.64
CA THR A 193 -0.54 25.22 -3.25
C THR A 193 0.28 25.64 -4.45
N LEU A 194 1.38 24.92 -4.69
CA LEU A 194 2.27 25.06 -5.86
C LEU A 194 2.35 23.69 -6.55
N GLU A 195 2.20 23.68 -7.86
CA GLU A 195 2.63 22.58 -8.73
C GLU A 195 3.65 23.11 -9.75
N LEU A 196 4.79 22.43 -9.85
CA LEU A 196 5.87 22.76 -10.78
C LEU A 196 6.26 21.48 -11.53
N GLU A 197 6.06 21.48 -12.85
CA GLU A 197 6.48 20.39 -13.74
C GLU A 197 7.67 20.85 -14.58
N LEU A 198 8.78 20.12 -14.47
CA LEU A 198 9.97 20.22 -15.31
C LEU A 198 10.11 18.95 -16.16
N PRO A 199 10.83 18.97 -17.30
CA PRO A 199 11.00 17.78 -18.14
C PRO A 199 11.64 16.57 -17.43
N GLN A 200 12.38 16.80 -16.34
CA GLN A 200 13.09 15.77 -15.58
C GLN A 200 12.48 15.42 -14.20
N LEU A 201 11.57 16.25 -13.67
CA LEU A 201 10.99 16.07 -12.32
C LEU A 201 9.72 16.91 -12.12
N ALA A 202 8.94 16.57 -11.09
CA ALA A 202 7.88 17.42 -10.57
C ALA A 202 8.12 17.77 -9.10
N ALA A 203 7.62 18.93 -8.67
CA ALA A 203 7.62 19.35 -7.28
C ALA A 203 6.25 19.92 -6.89
N ASN A 204 5.82 19.62 -5.66
CA ASN A 204 4.65 20.21 -5.03
C ASN A 204 5.07 20.89 -3.72
N ALA A 205 4.23 21.82 -3.26
CA ALA A 205 4.29 22.39 -1.92
C ALA A 205 2.91 22.94 -1.54
N HIS A 206 2.63 23.00 -0.24
CA HIS A 206 1.45 23.67 0.30
C HIS A 206 1.82 24.56 1.51
N PHE A 207 0.94 25.50 1.85
CA PHE A 207 1.09 26.35 3.03
C PHE A 207 -0.27 26.66 3.64
N ASP A 208 -0.46 26.30 4.91
CA ASP A 208 -1.67 26.56 5.68
C ASP A 208 -1.43 27.72 6.65
N TRP A 209 -2.30 28.74 6.62
CA TRP A 209 -2.24 29.84 7.57
C TRP A 209 -3.61 30.47 7.85
N GLN A 210 -3.75 31.11 9.01
CA GLN A 210 -4.92 31.94 9.33
C GLN A 210 -4.60 33.42 9.07
N PRO A 211 -5.26 34.09 8.11
CA PRO A 211 -4.95 35.48 7.75
C PRO A 211 -5.13 36.50 8.89
N SER A 212 -6.10 36.32 9.79
CA SER A 212 -6.38 37.24 10.90
C SER A 212 -5.26 37.31 11.95
N THR A 213 -4.45 36.26 12.07
CA THR A 213 -3.40 36.15 13.09
C THR A 213 -1.99 35.92 12.54
N GLY A 214 -1.87 35.57 11.25
CA GLY A 214 -0.60 35.15 10.63
C GLY A 214 -0.06 33.81 11.14
N LYS A 215 -0.85 33.05 11.91
CA LYS A 215 -0.43 31.76 12.45
C LYS A 215 -0.49 30.66 11.39
N THR A 216 0.51 29.79 11.43
CA THR A 216 0.58 28.51 10.68
C THR A 216 0.31 27.30 11.58
N GLU A 217 0.40 27.46 12.90
CA GLU A 217 0.21 26.42 13.92
C GLU A 217 -0.85 26.83 14.95
N GLY A 218 -1.51 25.84 15.55
CA GLY A 218 -2.61 26.10 16.50
C GLY A 218 -3.85 26.73 15.85
N ILE A 219 -4.05 26.46 14.56
CA ILE A 219 -5.18 26.89 13.73
C ILE A 219 -6.04 25.68 13.34
N GLN A 220 -7.24 25.93 12.79
CA GLN A 220 -8.07 24.85 12.23
C GLN A 220 -7.38 24.23 11.01
N THR A 221 -7.33 22.90 10.95
CA THR A 221 -6.70 22.15 9.84
C THR A 221 -7.62 21.04 9.34
N ARG A 222 -7.27 20.40 8.21
CA ARG A 222 -7.93 19.20 7.68
C ARG A 222 -6.90 18.21 7.15
N ASN A 223 -5.95 17.84 8.01
CA ASN A 223 -4.89 16.88 7.72
C ASN A 223 -5.33 15.52 8.30
N VAL A 224 -5.83 14.64 7.41
CA VAL A 224 -6.61 13.43 7.78
C VAL A 224 -5.88 12.13 7.45
N VAL A 225 -5.11 12.08 6.36
CA VAL A 225 -4.37 10.91 5.90
C VAL A 225 -2.94 11.31 5.52
N SER A 226 -2.01 10.35 5.55
CA SER A 226 -0.64 10.53 5.08
C SER A 226 -0.36 9.58 3.91
N ILE A 227 0.37 10.07 2.90
CA ILE A 227 0.76 9.26 1.73
C ILE A 227 1.61 8.03 2.12
N THR A 228 2.26 8.05 3.28
CA THR A 228 2.98 6.89 3.83
C THR A 228 2.07 5.66 3.99
N ALA A 229 0.80 5.84 4.37
CA ALA A 229 -0.16 4.74 4.44
C ALA A 229 -0.44 4.19 3.03
N CYS A 230 -0.65 5.07 2.05
CA CYS A 230 -0.90 4.72 0.66
C CYS A 230 0.26 3.93 0.03
N TYR A 231 1.52 4.30 0.32
CA TYR A 231 2.72 3.60 -0.16
C TYR A 231 2.91 2.19 0.42
N THR A 232 2.07 1.75 1.37
CA THR A 232 1.98 0.31 1.74
C THR A 232 1.54 -0.54 0.54
N CYS A 233 0.68 0.00 -0.32
CA CYS A 233 0.12 -0.68 -1.50
C CYS A 233 0.58 -0.08 -2.83
N HIS A 234 0.87 1.22 -2.87
CA HIS A 234 1.18 1.96 -4.09
C HIS A 234 2.67 2.12 -4.35
N GLN A 235 3.12 1.64 -5.51
CA GLN A 235 4.32 2.16 -6.15
C GLN A 235 4.20 3.70 -6.31
N PRO A 236 5.22 4.51 -5.95
CA PRO A 236 5.07 5.97 -5.90
C PRO A 236 4.62 6.63 -7.21
N GLU A 237 5.08 6.12 -8.36
CA GLU A 237 4.64 6.58 -9.70
C GLU A 237 3.10 6.49 -9.87
N SER A 238 2.47 5.46 -9.31
CA SER A 238 1.01 5.25 -9.43
C SER A 238 0.16 6.31 -8.71
N LEU A 239 0.78 7.13 -7.86
CA LEU A 239 0.18 8.29 -7.20
C LEU A 239 0.69 9.63 -7.75
N ALA A 240 1.64 9.62 -8.69
CA ALA A 240 2.09 10.80 -9.43
C ALA A 240 1.09 11.12 -10.56
N LEU A 241 -0.09 11.58 -10.16
CA LEU A 241 -1.26 11.71 -11.02
C LEU A 241 -1.17 12.90 -11.99
N HIS A 242 -2.10 12.94 -12.96
CA HIS A 242 -2.21 13.99 -13.99
C HIS A 242 -0.96 14.19 -14.86
N GLY A 243 -0.19 13.13 -15.10
CA GLY A 243 1.04 13.16 -15.91
C GLY A 243 2.33 13.28 -15.08
N GLY A 244 2.26 13.09 -13.76
CA GLY A 244 3.42 13.13 -12.85
C GLY A 244 3.49 14.39 -11.99
N ARG A 245 2.75 15.46 -12.36
CA ARG A 245 2.85 16.78 -11.72
C ARG A 245 2.23 16.91 -10.32
N ARG A 246 1.42 15.95 -9.88
CA ARG A 246 0.68 16.00 -8.60
C ARG A 246 1.00 14.76 -7.80
N VAL A 247 1.59 14.98 -6.62
CA VAL A 247 2.11 13.95 -5.73
C VAL A 247 1.65 14.17 -4.29
N ASP A 248 1.63 15.43 -3.82
CA ASP A 248 1.26 15.76 -2.45
C ASP A 248 -0.26 15.67 -2.23
N ILE A 249 -0.67 15.03 -1.13
CA ILE A 249 -2.08 14.84 -0.76
C ILE A 249 -2.78 16.19 -0.56
N GLU A 250 -2.06 17.18 -0.06
CA GLU A 250 -2.56 18.52 0.21
C GLU A 250 -2.88 19.29 -1.08
N ASN A 251 -2.12 19.03 -2.15
CA ASN A 251 -2.43 19.51 -3.50
C ASN A 251 -3.69 18.82 -4.03
N CYS A 252 -3.83 17.50 -3.86
CA CYS A 252 -5.05 16.77 -4.22
C CYS A 252 -6.28 17.36 -3.52
N ALA A 253 -6.24 17.52 -2.20
CA ALA A 253 -7.34 18.03 -1.38
C ALA A 253 -7.73 19.49 -1.68
N SER A 254 -6.81 20.31 -2.22
CA SER A 254 -7.11 21.68 -2.65
C SER A 254 -7.95 21.79 -3.93
N CYS A 255 -7.91 20.77 -4.80
CA CYS A 255 -8.62 20.74 -6.09
C CYS A 255 -9.77 19.73 -6.12
N HIS A 256 -9.67 18.62 -5.41
CA HIS A 256 -10.72 17.62 -5.27
C HIS A 256 -11.71 18.03 -4.17
N THR A 257 -12.40 19.15 -4.38
CA THR A 257 -13.33 19.77 -3.42
C THR A 257 -14.72 19.14 -3.46
N ALA A 258 -15.53 19.36 -2.41
CA ALA A 258 -16.91 18.85 -2.31
C ALA A 258 -17.86 19.39 -3.39
N THR A 259 -17.51 20.51 -4.03
CA THR A 259 -18.25 21.13 -5.13
C THR A 259 -17.77 20.68 -6.52
N SER A 260 -16.78 19.79 -6.61
CA SER A 260 -16.15 19.40 -7.88
C SER A 260 -16.71 18.08 -8.43
N GLY A 261 -17.02 18.04 -9.72
CA GLY A 261 -17.54 16.86 -10.43
C GLY A 261 -16.92 16.64 -11.81
N ASP A 262 -17.06 15.42 -12.33
CA ASP A 262 -16.74 15.05 -13.71
C ASP A 262 -18.00 15.20 -14.59
N PRO A 263 -18.04 16.14 -15.55
CA PRO A 263 -19.28 16.47 -16.26
C PRO A 263 -19.74 15.35 -17.20
N GLU A 264 -18.86 14.58 -17.82
CA GLU A 264 -19.27 13.48 -18.71
C GLU A 264 -19.84 12.27 -17.97
N SER A 265 -19.52 12.06 -16.68
CA SER A 265 -20.10 10.98 -15.87
C SER A 265 -21.15 11.44 -14.86
N GLY A 266 -21.15 12.72 -14.49
CA GLY A 266 -21.95 13.27 -13.38
C GLY A 266 -21.47 12.87 -11.99
N ASN A 267 -20.34 12.15 -11.87
CA ASN A 267 -19.82 11.71 -10.58
C ASN A 267 -19.10 12.84 -9.84
N SER A 268 -19.25 12.89 -8.52
CA SER A 268 -18.40 13.70 -7.65
C SER A 268 -16.93 13.28 -7.77
N ILE A 269 -16.04 14.26 -7.84
CA ILE A 269 -14.59 14.08 -7.73
C ILE A 269 -14.04 14.68 -6.43
N GLU A 270 -14.89 14.88 -5.40
CA GLU A 270 -14.41 15.20 -4.04
C GLU A 270 -13.39 14.15 -3.58
N PHE A 271 -12.31 14.58 -2.93
CA PHE A 271 -11.24 13.71 -2.46
C PHE A 271 -11.76 12.53 -1.64
N THR A 272 -12.69 12.78 -0.70
CA THR A 272 -13.31 11.75 0.14
C THR A 272 -14.09 10.74 -0.71
N TYR A 273 -15.05 11.22 -1.51
CA TYR A 273 -15.92 10.39 -2.34
C TYR A 273 -15.11 9.57 -3.36
N MET A 274 -14.23 10.24 -4.12
CA MET A 274 -13.42 9.66 -5.17
C MET A 274 -12.53 8.53 -4.63
N ILE A 275 -11.76 8.78 -3.57
CA ILE A 275 -10.83 7.77 -3.04
C ILE A 275 -11.60 6.56 -2.49
N HIS A 276 -12.71 6.76 -1.79
CA HIS A 276 -13.57 5.66 -1.33
C HIS A 276 -14.17 4.87 -2.50
N ALA A 277 -14.71 5.53 -3.51
CA ALA A 277 -15.36 4.89 -4.65
C ALA A 277 -14.37 4.10 -5.54
N ILE A 278 -13.15 4.62 -5.72
CA ILE A 278 -12.04 3.93 -6.41
C ILE A 278 -11.67 2.62 -5.69
N HIS A 279 -11.49 2.67 -4.37
CA HIS A 279 -11.06 1.50 -3.59
C HIS A 279 -12.19 0.52 -3.30
N LYS A 280 -13.46 0.94 -3.32
CA LYS A 280 -14.58 -0.02 -3.34
C LYS A 280 -14.63 -0.80 -4.67
N GLY A 281 -14.28 -0.14 -5.77
CA GLY A 281 -13.93 -0.78 -7.04
C GLY A 281 -15.01 -1.72 -7.58
N GLY A 282 -14.60 -2.93 -7.99
CA GLY A 282 -15.51 -3.97 -8.49
C GLY A 282 -16.50 -4.53 -7.46
N GLU A 283 -16.27 -4.30 -6.17
CA GLU A 283 -17.19 -4.66 -5.09
C GLU A 283 -18.24 -3.57 -4.84
N ARG A 284 -18.26 -2.47 -5.62
CA ARG A 284 -19.23 -1.37 -5.44
C ARG A 284 -20.57 -1.72 -6.11
N HIS A 285 -21.61 -1.87 -5.30
CA HIS A 285 -22.97 -2.20 -5.72
C HIS A 285 -24.00 -1.22 -5.14
N THR A 286 -25.21 -1.28 -5.65
CA THR A 286 -26.42 -0.62 -5.12
C THR A 286 -27.59 -1.60 -5.19
N PHE A 287 -28.76 -1.20 -4.72
CA PHE A 287 -29.98 -2.01 -4.86
C PHE A 287 -31.00 -1.31 -5.75
N ASP A 288 -31.61 -2.05 -6.69
CA ASP A 288 -32.63 -1.51 -7.59
C ASP A 288 -34.01 -1.34 -6.92
N GLU A 289 -35.05 -0.97 -7.69
CA GLU A 289 -36.42 -0.84 -7.18
C GLU A 289 -37.02 -2.16 -6.68
N THR A 290 -36.58 -3.30 -7.21
CA THR A 290 -37.02 -4.64 -6.79
C THR A 290 -36.33 -5.12 -5.52
N GLY A 291 -35.25 -4.44 -5.10
CA GLY A 291 -34.38 -4.86 -4.02
C GLY A 291 -33.31 -5.87 -4.45
N ALA A 292 -33.06 -6.02 -5.75
CA ALA A 292 -31.95 -6.82 -6.26
C ALA A 292 -30.63 -6.01 -6.19
N GLU A 293 -29.54 -6.69 -5.83
CA GLU A 293 -28.19 -6.12 -5.84
C GLU A 293 -27.72 -5.97 -7.30
N VAL A 294 -27.26 -4.77 -7.66
CA VAL A 294 -26.76 -4.44 -9.00
C VAL A 294 -25.41 -3.70 -8.94
N PRO A 295 -24.47 -3.97 -9.87
CA PRO A 295 -23.17 -3.27 -9.88
C PRO A 295 -23.33 -1.75 -10.04
N ALA A 296 -22.59 -0.99 -9.23
CA ALA A 296 -22.55 0.47 -9.23
C ALA A 296 -21.12 1.01 -9.38
N PRO A 297 -20.38 0.61 -10.44
CA PRO A 297 -18.99 1.00 -10.65
C PRO A 297 -18.85 2.52 -10.77
N TYR A 298 -17.85 3.07 -10.08
CA TYR A 298 -17.45 4.47 -10.24
C TYR A 298 -16.67 4.62 -11.55
N LYS A 299 -17.09 5.57 -12.40
CA LYS A 299 -16.48 5.81 -13.72
C LYS A 299 -16.22 7.30 -13.87
N ILE A 300 -15.06 7.64 -14.42
CA ILE A 300 -14.64 9.01 -14.73
C ILE A 300 -14.20 9.08 -16.19
N VAL A 301 -14.53 10.17 -16.87
CA VAL A 301 -14.02 10.45 -18.22
C VAL A 301 -12.82 11.40 -18.10
N GLY A 302 -11.63 10.85 -18.18
CA GLY A 302 -10.39 11.59 -18.04
C GLY A 302 -9.94 12.30 -19.32
N TYR A 303 -8.69 12.78 -19.27
CA TYR A 303 -8.02 13.47 -20.36
C TYR A 303 -8.19 12.75 -21.72
N GLY A 304 -8.54 13.52 -22.75
CA GLY A 304 -8.77 13.01 -24.10
C GLY A 304 -10.03 12.14 -24.28
N GLY A 305 -10.98 12.18 -23.34
CA GLY A 305 -12.19 11.35 -23.38
C GLY A 305 -11.96 9.90 -22.93
N LYS A 306 -10.84 9.61 -22.26
CA LYS A 306 -10.51 8.26 -21.77
C LYS A 306 -11.47 7.88 -20.63
N VAL A 307 -12.34 6.91 -20.84
CA VAL A 307 -13.14 6.31 -19.75
C VAL A 307 -12.24 5.48 -18.84
N ILE A 308 -12.18 5.86 -17.56
CA ILE A 308 -11.58 5.07 -16.49
C ILE A 308 -12.71 4.41 -15.70
N ASP A 309 -12.82 3.09 -15.85
CA ASP A 309 -13.81 2.27 -15.14
C ASP A 309 -13.17 1.65 -13.90
N TYR A 310 -13.44 2.23 -12.73
CA TYR A 310 -12.91 1.73 -11.46
C TYR A 310 -13.62 0.46 -10.97
N GLY A 311 -14.68 0.01 -11.63
CA GLY A 311 -15.20 -1.36 -11.45
C GLY A 311 -14.17 -2.46 -11.75
N LYS A 312 -13.05 -2.10 -12.40
CA LYS A 312 -11.89 -2.98 -12.63
C LYS A 312 -10.90 -3.03 -11.46
N VAL A 313 -11.06 -2.20 -10.44
CA VAL A 313 -10.20 -2.22 -9.23
C VAL A 313 -10.62 -3.37 -8.33
N GLY A 314 -9.70 -4.30 -8.08
CA GLY A 314 -9.83 -5.32 -7.04
C GLY A 314 -9.00 -4.94 -5.83
N PHE A 315 -9.64 -4.42 -4.78
CA PHE A 315 -8.96 -4.01 -3.55
C PHE A 315 -8.39 -5.24 -2.82
N PRO A 316 -7.10 -5.25 -2.45
CA PRO A 316 -6.44 -6.46 -1.93
C PRO A 316 -6.86 -6.83 -0.51
N LEU A 317 -7.35 -5.86 0.26
CA LEU A 317 -7.52 -5.94 1.71
C LEU A 317 -8.74 -6.76 2.12
N LYS A 318 -8.57 -7.67 3.08
CA LYS A 318 -9.68 -8.44 3.69
C LYS A 318 -9.58 -8.49 5.22
N PRO A 319 -10.69 -8.27 5.93
CA PRO A 319 -11.98 -7.78 5.42
C PRO A 319 -11.88 -6.30 5.01
N ALA A 320 -12.46 -5.92 3.87
CA ALA A 320 -12.33 -4.57 3.26
C ALA A 320 -12.91 -3.40 4.09
N ALA A 321 -13.42 -3.65 5.30
CA ALA A 321 -13.96 -2.66 6.23
C ALA A 321 -12.91 -2.08 7.20
N ASP A 322 -11.64 -2.49 7.10
CA ASP A 322 -10.57 -1.96 7.96
C ASP A 322 -10.12 -0.56 7.51
N CYS A 323 -10.71 0.47 8.13
CA CYS A 323 -10.40 1.87 7.85
C CYS A 323 -8.93 2.23 8.10
N THR A 324 -8.21 1.51 8.97
CA THR A 324 -6.84 1.89 9.37
C THR A 324 -5.81 1.70 8.28
N ALA A 325 -6.18 1.08 7.15
CA ALA A 325 -5.35 1.00 5.94
C ALA A 325 -5.01 2.39 5.36
N CYS A 326 -5.87 3.39 5.60
CA CYS A 326 -5.66 4.79 5.21
C CYS A 326 -5.75 5.76 6.41
N HIS A 327 -6.71 5.53 7.31
CA HIS A 327 -6.92 6.36 8.50
C HIS A 327 -6.05 5.87 9.67
N VAL A 328 -4.75 6.18 9.59
CA VAL A 328 -3.78 5.86 10.63
C VAL A 328 -3.87 6.90 11.75
N GLU A 329 -4.23 6.45 12.95
CA GLU A 329 -4.29 7.25 14.18
C GLU A 329 -3.09 6.96 15.11
N GLY A 330 -2.86 7.82 16.10
CA GLY A 330 -1.85 7.62 17.15
C GLY A 330 -0.63 8.54 17.05
N ALA A 331 0.51 8.08 17.59
CA ALA A 331 1.71 8.91 17.66
C ALA A 331 2.30 9.18 16.26
N GLY A 332 2.39 10.46 15.88
CA GLY A 332 2.86 10.88 14.55
C GLY A 332 1.79 10.81 13.45
N ALA A 333 0.53 10.52 13.80
CA ALA A 333 -0.59 10.62 12.87
C ALA A 333 -0.92 12.08 12.48
N PRO A 334 -1.60 12.31 11.34
CA PRO A 334 -2.16 13.61 10.99
C PRO A 334 -3.07 14.19 12.10
N ALA A 335 -3.07 15.51 12.26
CA ALA A 335 -3.74 16.19 13.38
C ALA A 335 -5.27 16.02 13.43
N ASN A 336 -5.90 15.58 12.33
CA ASN A 336 -7.33 15.30 12.23
C ASN A 336 -7.58 13.88 11.71
N ALA A 337 -6.69 12.93 12.02
CA ALA A 337 -6.79 11.54 11.58
C ALA A 337 -8.06 10.83 12.07
N ASP A 338 -8.66 11.30 13.16
CA ASP A 338 -9.90 10.81 13.76
C ASP A 338 -11.17 11.27 13.03
N LEU A 339 -11.08 12.20 12.06
CA LEU A 339 -12.23 12.80 11.36
C LEU A 339 -13.18 11.77 10.71
N PHE A 340 -12.68 10.60 10.30
CA PHE A 340 -13.51 9.52 9.74
C PHE A 340 -14.49 8.90 10.75
N LYS A 341 -14.33 9.17 12.05
CA LYS A 341 -15.24 8.78 13.14
C LYS A 341 -16.15 9.91 13.62
N ALA A 342 -16.05 11.11 13.02
CA ALA A 342 -16.79 12.29 13.49
C ALA A 342 -18.27 12.30 13.04
N ASP A 343 -18.71 11.36 12.20
CA ASP A 343 -20.07 11.25 11.68
C ASP A 343 -20.58 12.53 10.97
N LEU A 344 -19.69 13.25 10.26
CA LEU A 344 -19.96 14.56 9.61
C LEU A 344 -20.21 14.51 8.08
N SER A 345 -20.27 13.34 7.43
CA SER A 345 -20.41 13.29 5.96
C SER A 345 -21.15 12.06 5.44
N ASN A 346 -22.32 12.30 4.83
CA ASN A 346 -23.05 11.31 4.04
C ASN A 346 -22.26 10.90 2.79
N GLN A 347 -21.61 11.85 2.11
CA GLN A 347 -20.84 11.58 0.89
C GLN A 347 -19.64 10.64 1.11
N ALA A 348 -19.03 10.68 2.31
CA ALA A 348 -18.00 9.71 2.69
C ALA A 348 -18.52 8.27 2.70
N CYS A 349 -19.76 8.05 3.16
CA CYS A 349 -20.44 6.74 3.14
C CYS A 349 -20.86 6.34 1.73
N ILE A 350 -21.52 7.25 0.99
CA ILE A 350 -22.05 7.04 -0.37
C ILE A 350 -20.91 6.70 -1.36
N GLY A 351 -19.70 7.23 -1.16
CA GLY A 351 -18.50 6.83 -1.91
C GLY A 351 -18.30 5.31 -1.95
N CYS A 352 -18.47 4.62 -0.83
CA CYS A 352 -18.40 3.14 -0.75
C CYS A 352 -19.74 2.42 -0.97
N HIS A 353 -20.85 2.99 -0.49
CA HIS A 353 -22.11 2.25 -0.30
C HIS A 353 -23.29 2.74 -1.14
N THR A 354 -23.08 3.74 -2.00
CA THR A 354 -24.12 4.47 -2.76
C THR A 354 -25.20 5.10 -1.85
N GLU A 355 -26.20 5.72 -2.47
CA GLU A 355 -27.35 6.31 -1.78
C GLU A 355 -28.38 5.25 -1.33
N LYS A 356 -28.29 4.03 -1.86
CA LYS A 356 -29.15 2.90 -1.48
C LYS A 356 -28.30 1.66 -1.12
N PRO A 357 -27.75 1.63 0.11
CA PRO A 357 -26.79 0.61 0.54
C PRO A 357 -27.41 -0.75 0.90
N SER A 358 -28.73 -0.89 0.82
CA SER A 358 -29.44 -2.17 0.99
C SER A 358 -30.81 -2.13 0.31
N ALA A 359 -31.42 -3.30 0.12
CA ALA A 359 -32.79 -3.43 -0.35
C ALA A 359 -33.84 -2.70 0.51
N HIS A 360 -33.52 -2.34 1.75
CA HIS A 360 -34.45 -1.73 2.73
C HIS A 360 -34.19 -0.23 3.00
N HIS A 361 -33.16 0.36 2.40
CA HIS A 361 -32.92 1.81 2.56
C HIS A 361 -33.82 2.63 1.62
N SER A 362 -34.37 3.71 2.16
CA SER A 362 -35.25 4.68 1.47
C SER A 362 -34.87 6.15 1.73
N SER A 363 -33.80 6.41 2.48
CA SER A 363 -33.23 7.74 2.73
C SER A 363 -31.73 7.70 2.48
N SER A 364 -31.18 8.82 1.98
CA SER A 364 -29.76 9.05 1.76
C SER A 364 -29.08 9.87 2.87
N ASP A 365 -29.82 10.34 3.88
CA ASP A 365 -29.22 10.99 5.05
C ASP A 365 -28.64 9.96 6.02
N CYS A 366 -27.41 9.51 5.71
CA CYS A 366 -26.73 8.43 6.43
C CYS A 366 -26.55 8.76 7.92
N VAL A 367 -26.04 9.96 8.23
CA VAL A 367 -25.64 10.34 9.60
C VAL A 367 -26.83 10.56 10.53
N ALA A 368 -28.02 10.87 10.00
CA ALA A 368 -29.25 10.89 10.81
C ALA A 368 -29.57 9.54 11.46
N CYS A 369 -29.16 8.43 10.85
CA CYS A 369 -29.37 7.07 11.38
C CYS A 369 -28.09 6.42 11.93
N HIS A 370 -26.96 6.66 11.29
CA HIS A 370 -25.68 5.98 11.53
C HIS A 370 -24.66 6.90 12.21
N ASN A 371 -25.00 7.37 13.40
CA ASN A 371 -24.12 8.19 14.24
C ASN A 371 -23.86 7.53 15.62
N ALA A 372 -22.91 8.07 16.38
CA ALA A 372 -22.55 7.57 17.71
C ALA A 372 -23.38 8.14 18.88
N THR A 373 -24.09 9.25 18.70
CA THR A 373 -24.76 10.00 19.79
C THR A 373 -26.21 9.60 20.00
N GLU A 374 -26.99 9.52 18.92
CA GLU A 374 -28.40 9.14 18.86
C GLU A 374 -28.61 8.18 17.67
N PRO A 375 -28.06 6.94 17.73
CA PRO A 375 -28.19 5.97 16.66
C PRO A 375 -29.65 5.54 16.45
N TYR A 376 -30.04 5.31 15.20
CA TYR A 376 -31.36 4.77 14.89
C TYR A 376 -31.52 3.35 15.47
N ASN A 377 -32.74 3.04 15.93
CA ASN A 377 -33.04 1.78 16.62
C ASN A 377 -32.66 0.55 15.79
N GLY A 378 -31.75 -0.26 16.36
CA GLY A 378 -31.25 -1.50 15.76
C GLY A 378 -29.96 -1.34 14.94
N THR A 379 -29.40 -0.15 14.79
CA THR A 379 -28.10 0.08 14.13
C THR A 379 -27.13 0.86 15.05
N GLY A 380 -26.05 1.39 14.48
CA GLY A 380 -25.08 2.28 15.15
C GLY A 380 -24.20 3.01 14.13
N SER A 381 -23.23 3.78 14.64
CA SER A 381 -22.25 4.50 13.81
C SER A 381 -21.43 3.59 12.89
N ALA A 382 -20.81 4.19 11.87
CA ALA A 382 -19.89 3.49 10.98
C ALA A 382 -18.75 2.82 11.75
N ALA A 383 -18.16 3.52 12.74
CA ALA A 383 -17.10 2.97 13.59
C ALA A 383 -17.54 1.69 14.34
N LYS A 384 -18.76 1.65 14.89
CA LYS A 384 -19.30 0.45 15.55
C LYS A 384 -19.59 -0.67 14.54
N ARG A 385 -20.23 -0.35 13.42
CA ARG A 385 -20.67 -1.37 12.44
C ARG A 385 -19.52 -1.96 11.61
N HIS A 386 -18.48 -1.19 11.31
CA HIS A 386 -17.21 -1.73 10.80
C HIS A 386 -16.45 -2.50 11.89
N GLY A 387 -16.44 -1.99 13.13
CA GLY A 387 -15.85 -2.68 14.28
C GLY A 387 -16.41 -4.09 14.51
N ASP A 388 -17.72 -4.28 14.34
CA ASP A 388 -18.37 -5.59 14.40
C ASP A 388 -17.80 -6.60 13.37
N VAL A 389 -17.44 -6.13 12.16
CA VAL A 389 -16.78 -6.98 11.13
C VAL A 389 -15.36 -7.34 11.56
N LEU A 390 -14.62 -6.38 12.12
CA LEU A 390 -13.22 -6.56 12.55
C LEU A 390 -13.07 -7.36 13.87
N LYS A 391 -14.13 -7.46 14.67
CA LYS A 391 -14.15 -8.08 16.01
C LYS A 391 -13.64 -9.52 15.98
N ALA A 392 -14.19 -10.36 15.10
CA ALA A 392 -13.77 -11.76 14.95
C ALA A 392 -12.29 -11.91 14.57
N TYR A 393 -11.78 -11.05 13.69
CA TYR A 393 -10.37 -11.01 13.29
C TYR A 393 -9.44 -10.56 14.41
N THR A 394 -9.89 -9.61 15.23
CA THR A 394 -9.13 -9.11 16.40
C THR A 394 -9.07 -10.16 17.51
N GLU A 395 -10.17 -10.88 17.77
CA GLU A 395 -10.18 -11.94 18.78
C GLU A 395 -9.37 -13.17 18.34
N THR A 396 -9.52 -13.65 17.10
CA THR A 396 -8.76 -14.80 16.59
C THR A 396 -7.25 -14.57 16.46
N LYS A 397 -6.79 -13.31 16.50
CA LYS A 397 -5.37 -12.93 16.68
C LYS A 397 -4.84 -13.14 18.10
N ALA A 398 -5.70 -13.09 19.11
CA ALA A 398 -5.33 -13.30 20.51
C ALA A 398 -5.52 -14.77 20.95
N MET A 399 -6.32 -15.55 20.22
CA MET A 399 -6.49 -17.00 20.40
C MET A 399 -5.23 -17.78 20.01
N GLY A 400 -5.09 -19.00 20.54
CA GLY A 400 -3.95 -19.88 20.29
C GLY A 400 -4.34 -21.29 19.85
N ILE A 401 -3.36 -22.02 19.30
CA ILE A 401 -3.48 -23.46 19.00
C ILE A 401 -2.38 -24.19 19.75
N LYS A 402 -2.77 -25.18 20.56
CA LYS A 402 -1.85 -25.99 21.37
C LYS A 402 -1.79 -27.41 20.81
N PHE A 403 -0.58 -27.87 20.50
CA PHE A 403 -0.28 -29.26 20.16
C PHE A 403 0.38 -29.97 21.34
N THR A 404 -0.05 -31.20 21.61
CA THR A 404 0.52 -32.08 22.64
C THR A 404 0.58 -33.53 22.17
N ASN A 405 1.27 -34.40 22.90
CA ASN A 405 1.29 -35.85 22.65
C ASN A 405 1.66 -36.25 21.21
N VAL A 406 2.55 -35.48 20.58
CA VAL A 406 3.02 -35.70 19.21
C VAL A 406 3.95 -36.93 19.18
N GLY A 407 3.52 -37.98 18.50
CA GLY A 407 4.26 -39.24 18.37
C GLY A 407 3.67 -40.16 17.31
N VAL A 408 3.87 -41.47 17.44
CA VAL A 408 3.22 -42.49 16.60
C VAL A 408 2.37 -43.44 17.42
N ASN A 409 1.31 -43.96 16.80
CA ASN A 409 0.54 -45.08 17.33
C ASN A 409 1.21 -46.44 17.02
N ASP A 410 0.62 -47.53 17.52
CA ASP A 410 1.12 -48.91 17.35
C ASP A 410 1.28 -49.36 15.88
N THR A 411 0.67 -48.65 14.93
CA THR A 411 0.78 -48.91 13.47
C THR A 411 1.80 -48.00 12.77
N GLY A 412 2.59 -47.23 13.52
CA GLY A 412 3.58 -46.30 12.99
C GLY A 412 2.99 -45.06 12.32
N LYS A 413 1.70 -44.76 12.53
CA LYS A 413 1.06 -43.55 12.01
C LYS A 413 1.21 -42.42 13.02
N ILE A 414 1.55 -41.23 12.53
CA ILE A 414 1.67 -40.04 13.37
C ILE A 414 0.33 -39.73 14.05
N THR A 415 0.37 -39.47 15.34
CA THR A 415 -0.74 -39.03 16.16
C THR A 415 -0.32 -37.85 17.01
N PHE A 416 -1.28 -36.98 17.32
CA PHE A 416 -1.08 -35.81 18.15
C PHE A 416 -2.44 -35.30 18.66
N ASP A 417 -2.39 -34.63 19.79
CA ASP A 417 -3.52 -33.89 20.34
C ASP A 417 -3.47 -32.43 19.90
N VAL A 418 -4.62 -31.86 19.57
CA VAL A 418 -4.78 -30.43 19.28
C VAL A 418 -5.93 -29.81 20.06
N GLN A 419 -5.70 -28.61 20.57
CA GLN A 419 -6.67 -27.81 21.34
C GLN A 419 -6.66 -26.37 20.83
N VAL A 420 -7.85 -25.79 20.62
CA VAL A 420 -8.02 -24.36 20.37
C VAL A 420 -8.21 -23.67 21.73
N VAL A 421 -7.47 -22.58 21.98
CA VAL A 421 -7.56 -21.84 23.24
C VAL A 421 -7.88 -20.37 23.03
N ASP A 422 -8.56 -19.77 24.01
CA ASP A 422 -8.80 -18.33 24.07
C ASP A 422 -7.52 -17.54 24.44
N LYS A 423 -7.65 -16.22 24.53
CA LYS A 423 -6.57 -15.30 24.88
C LYS A 423 -5.94 -15.52 26.27
N ASP A 424 -6.65 -16.20 27.17
CA ASP A 424 -6.20 -16.50 28.53
C ASP A 424 -5.70 -17.95 28.65
N GLY A 425 -5.72 -18.72 27.54
CA GLY A 425 -5.29 -20.11 27.48
C GLY A 425 -6.37 -21.13 27.84
N ASN A 426 -7.64 -20.72 28.02
CA ASN A 426 -8.72 -21.66 28.30
C ASN A 426 -9.16 -22.37 27.02
N ALA A 427 -9.48 -23.66 27.13
CA ALA A 427 -9.89 -24.45 25.99
C ALA A 427 -11.30 -24.07 25.47
N ILE A 428 -11.40 -23.83 24.16
CA ILE A 428 -12.64 -23.53 23.44
C ILE A 428 -13.37 -24.83 23.12
N ASP A 429 -14.70 -24.83 23.25
CA ASP A 429 -15.52 -26.02 22.99
C ASP A 429 -15.73 -26.26 21.47
N LYS A 430 -15.86 -27.53 21.08
CA LYS A 430 -16.15 -27.95 19.69
C LYS A 430 -17.33 -27.24 19.04
N ALA A 431 -18.35 -26.83 19.81
CA ALA A 431 -19.50 -26.09 19.29
C ALA A 431 -19.07 -24.80 18.57
N PHE A 432 -17.99 -24.15 19.03
CA PHE A 432 -17.50 -22.89 18.49
C PHE A 432 -16.39 -23.04 17.44
N VAL A 433 -15.95 -24.27 17.16
CA VAL A 433 -14.84 -24.56 16.23
C VAL A 433 -15.36 -25.22 14.96
N ASN A 434 -14.94 -24.75 13.78
CA ASN A 434 -15.36 -25.36 12.52
C ASN A 434 -14.81 -26.79 12.41
N GLN A 435 -15.66 -27.80 12.57
CA GLN A 435 -15.28 -29.21 12.53
C GLN A 435 -14.67 -29.67 11.19
N SER A 436 -14.90 -28.93 10.10
CA SER A 436 -14.32 -29.20 8.78
C SER A 436 -12.90 -28.63 8.59
N SER A 437 -12.46 -27.76 9.50
CA SER A 437 -11.11 -27.19 9.51
C SER A 437 -10.05 -28.22 9.91
N ARG A 438 -8.78 -27.98 9.56
CA ARG A 438 -7.76 -29.03 9.44
C ARG A 438 -6.45 -28.69 10.12
N VAL A 439 -5.69 -29.73 10.46
CA VAL A 439 -4.26 -29.65 10.73
C VAL A 439 -3.50 -30.31 9.57
N VAL A 440 -2.45 -29.66 9.09
CA VAL A 440 -1.54 -30.17 8.06
C VAL A 440 -0.25 -30.62 8.73
N VAL A 441 0.15 -31.87 8.47
CA VAL A 441 1.47 -32.40 8.85
C VAL A 441 2.45 -32.14 7.71
N ALA A 442 3.67 -31.71 8.00
CA ALA A 442 4.76 -31.62 7.02
C ALA A 442 6.11 -32.03 7.61
N TRP A 443 7.08 -32.29 6.74
CA TRP A 443 8.49 -32.56 7.05
C TRP A 443 9.39 -31.91 6.00
N ASP A 444 10.70 -31.86 6.26
CA ASP A 444 11.65 -31.07 5.46
C ASP A 444 11.17 -29.61 5.29
N SER A 445 10.53 -29.06 6.34
CA SER A 445 9.97 -27.70 6.34
C SER A 445 11.03 -26.61 6.28
N ASP A 446 12.28 -26.93 6.67
CA ASP A 446 13.48 -26.11 6.46
C ASP A 446 13.94 -26.03 5.00
N LYS A 447 13.44 -26.91 4.12
CA LYS A 447 13.81 -27.01 2.70
C LYS A 447 12.73 -26.43 1.81
N ASP A 448 11.87 -27.27 1.27
CA ASP A 448 10.77 -26.92 0.35
C ASP A 448 9.54 -27.81 0.55
N TYR A 449 9.37 -28.37 1.77
CA TYR A 449 8.26 -29.22 2.19
C TYR A 449 8.24 -30.60 1.50
N PRO A 450 7.37 -31.55 1.91
CA PRO A 450 7.39 -32.90 1.34
C PRO A 450 7.07 -32.90 -0.15
N SER A 451 7.72 -33.78 -0.92
CA SER A 451 7.32 -33.98 -2.32
C SER A 451 5.84 -34.32 -2.41
N TYR A 452 5.17 -33.73 -3.40
CA TYR A 452 3.79 -34.02 -3.70
C TYR A 452 3.56 -35.48 -4.12
N ALA A 453 4.60 -36.13 -4.67
CA ALA A 453 4.56 -37.55 -5.02
C ALA A 453 4.61 -38.46 -3.79
N ASP A 454 5.47 -38.15 -2.81
CA ASP A 454 5.57 -38.90 -1.56
C ASP A 454 4.30 -38.75 -0.71
N ALA A 455 3.87 -37.50 -0.51
CA ALA A 455 2.67 -37.19 0.25
C ALA A 455 2.08 -35.83 -0.13
N SER A 456 1.08 -35.85 -1.01
CA SER A 456 0.28 -34.66 -1.32
C SER A 456 -0.34 -34.03 -0.06
N TYR A 457 -0.49 -32.70 -0.05
CA TYR A 457 -1.15 -31.97 1.05
C TYR A 457 -2.57 -32.50 1.35
N SER A 458 -3.27 -33.01 0.32
CA SER A 458 -4.59 -33.63 0.45
C SER A 458 -4.61 -34.85 1.36
N ASN A 459 -3.51 -35.60 1.42
CA ASN A 459 -3.33 -36.76 2.30
C ASN A 459 -2.76 -36.35 3.66
N ARG A 460 -1.90 -35.32 3.70
CA ARG A 460 -1.26 -34.83 4.94
C ARG A 460 -2.16 -33.96 5.83
N ARG A 461 -3.32 -33.54 5.34
CA ARG A 461 -4.31 -32.75 6.09
C ARG A 461 -5.36 -33.64 6.76
N ILE A 462 -5.60 -33.42 8.05
CA ILE A 462 -6.54 -34.17 8.89
C ILE A 462 -7.58 -33.16 9.40
N ALA A 463 -8.87 -33.36 9.12
CA ALA A 463 -9.91 -32.51 9.71
C ALA A 463 -10.19 -32.88 11.17
N LEU A 464 -10.67 -31.93 11.96
CA LEU A 464 -11.12 -32.20 13.34
C LEU A 464 -12.19 -33.30 13.39
N SER A 465 -13.11 -33.30 12.43
CA SER A 465 -14.14 -34.35 12.27
C SER A 465 -13.59 -35.74 11.91
N GLU A 466 -12.29 -35.88 11.62
CA GLU A 466 -11.64 -37.17 11.37
C GLU A 466 -10.95 -37.73 12.63
N GLY A 467 -10.93 -36.97 13.73
CA GLY A 467 -10.35 -37.37 15.02
C GLY A 467 -11.37 -37.75 16.09
N THR A 468 -10.89 -37.94 17.31
CA THR A 468 -11.73 -38.15 18.50
C THR A 468 -11.66 -36.92 19.40
N TYR A 469 -12.81 -36.36 19.78
CA TYR A 469 -12.89 -35.24 20.74
C TYR A 469 -13.13 -35.75 22.16
N ASN A 470 -12.38 -35.21 23.11
CA ASN A 470 -12.55 -35.47 24.54
C ASN A 470 -13.24 -34.27 25.19
N GLU A 471 -14.49 -34.46 25.61
CA GLU A 471 -15.34 -33.43 26.25
C GLU A 471 -14.71 -32.85 27.53
N ALA A 472 -13.99 -33.67 28.32
CA ALA A 472 -13.53 -33.28 29.65
C ALA A 472 -12.36 -32.28 29.63
N ASN A 473 -11.56 -32.29 28.55
CA ASN A 473 -10.43 -31.38 28.34
C ASN A 473 -10.49 -30.64 26.99
N LYS A 474 -11.60 -30.75 26.25
CA LYS A 474 -11.87 -30.11 24.95
C LYS A 474 -10.71 -30.25 23.95
N THR A 475 -10.18 -31.47 23.85
CA THR A 475 -8.98 -31.79 23.04
C THR A 475 -9.35 -32.78 21.95
N TYR A 476 -8.79 -32.61 20.75
CA TYR A 476 -8.95 -33.52 19.62
C TYR A 476 -7.70 -34.37 19.45
N SER A 477 -7.83 -35.69 19.55
CA SER A 477 -6.78 -36.63 19.17
C SER A 477 -6.89 -36.96 17.68
N LEU A 478 -5.88 -36.55 16.90
CA LEU A 478 -5.82 -36.75 15.45
C LEU A 478 -4.82 -37.86 15.09
N THR A 479 -5.01 -38.52 13.93
CA THR A 479 -4.08 -39.52 13.39
C THR A 479 -3.94 -39.38 11.87
N GLY A 480 -2.69 -39.35 11.39
CA GLY A 480 -2.34 -39.26 9.97
C GLY A 480 -2.50 -40.59 9.23
N THR A 481 -3.73 -41.00 8.94
CA THR A 481 -4.02 -42.32 8.34
C THR A 481 -3.71 -42.41 6.84
N LYS A 482 -3.84 -41.30 6.10
CA LYS A 482 -3.77 -41.23 4.62
C LYS A 482 -2.36 -41.13 4.03
N PHE A 483 -1.33 -41.08 4.86
CA PHE A 483 0.08 -41.06 4.44
C PHE A 483 0.91 -41.90 5.42
N SER A 484 2.17 -42.14 5.10
CA SER A 484 3.15 -42.71 6.02
C SER A 484 4.25 -41.68 6.26
N LEU A 485 4.91 -41.74 7.41
CA LEU A 485 6.10 -40.94 7.67
C LEU A 485 7.23 -41.33 6.71
N PRO A 486 8.13 -40.40 6.35
CA PRO A 486 9.30 -40.72 5.54
C PRO A 486 10.19 -41.75 6.26
N ALA A 487 10.80 -42.67 5.52
CA ALA A 487 11.64 -43.74 6.09
C ALA A 487 12.87 -43.19 6.83
N ASP A 488 13.34 -42.00 6.44
CA ASP A 488 14.44 -41.24 7.03
C ASP A 488 13.93 -40.11 7.96
N ALA A 489 12.81 -40.31 8.68
CA ALA A 489 12.22 -39.27 9.53
C ALA A 489 13.17 -38.70 10.59
N ASN A 490 14.03 -39.52 11.19
CA ASN A 490 14.95 -39.11 12.26
C ASN A 490 15.86 -37.95 11.83
N GLY A 491 15.80 -36.84 12.56
CA GLY A 491 16.59 -35.63 12.30
C GLY A 491 15.98 -34.65 11.29
N LYS A 492 14.84 -34.97 10.64
CA LYS A 492 14.12 -33.99 9.80
C LYS A 492 13.39 -32.96 10.65
N THR A 493 13.26 -31.74 10.12
CA THR A 493 12.35 -30.72 10.66
C THR A 493 10.91 -31.01 10.21
N PHE A 494 10.03 -31.23 11.18
CA PHE A 494 8.59 -31.39 10.99
C PHE A 494 7.84 -30.10 11.30
N GLU A 495 6.61 -30.04 10.80
CA GLU A 495 5.63 -28.98 11.01
C GLU A 495 4.26 -29.58 11.33
N LEU A 496 3.59 -29.08 12.37
CA LEU A 496 2.13 -29.11 12.48
C LEU A 496 1.59 -27.70 12.26
N TRP A 497 0.88 -27.48 11.15
CA TRP A 497 0.22 -26.22 10.86
C TRP A 497 -1.29 -26.34 10.96
N SER A 498 -1.89 -25.42 11.72
CA SER A 498 -3.33 -25.33 11.93
C SER A 498 -3.98 -24.47 10.86
N THR A 499 -5.13 -24.90 10.34
CA THR A 499 -6.07 -24.05 9.62
C THR A 499 -7.38 -23.93 10.40
N LEU A 500 -7.34 -24.08 11.73
CA LEU A 500 -8.52 -24.17 12.58
C LEU A 500 -9.21 -22.80 12.68
N GLU A 501 -10.53 -22.81 12.50
CA GLU A 501 -11.39 -21.62 12.46
C GLU A 501 -12.38 -21.63 13.63
N VAL A 502 -12.62 -20.45 14.20
CA VAL A 502 -13.62 -20.22 15.24
C VAL A 502 -14.82 -19.47 14.64
N CYS A 503 -16.02 -19.82 15.10
CA CYS A 503 -17.28 -19.26 14.62
C CYS A 503 -17.75 -18.07 15.47
N PHE A 504 -18.25 -17.03 14.81
CA PHE A 504 -18.76 -15.79 15.39
C PHE A 504 -20.11 -15.43 14.75
N ASN A 505 -21.00 -14.78 15.51
CA ASN A 505 -22.17 -14.13 14.91
C ASN A 505 -21.72 -12.94 14.04
N ASN A 506 -22.61 -12.46 13.18
CA ASN A 506 -22.38 -11.24 12.42
C ASN A 506 -23.12 -10.07 13.06
N GLY A 507 -22.55 -8.85 12.95
CA GLY A 507 -23.25 -7.63 13.32
C GLY A 507 -24.40 -7.34 12.36
N GLY A 508 -25.55 -6.91 12.88
CA GLY A 508 -26.80 -6.72 12.13
C GLY A 508 -27.86 -6.00 12.97
N TYR A 509 -29.11 -6.03 12.50
CA TYR A 509 -30.21 -5.34 13.18
C TYR A 509 -30.39 -5.83 14.62
N GLY A 510 -30.25 -4.93 15.59
CA GLY A 510 -30.40 -5.23 17.02
C GLY A 510 -29.24 -6.02 17.65
N VAL A 511 -28.16 -6.30 16.91
CA VAL A 511 -26.99 -7.02 17.43
C VAL A 511 -26.10 -6.08 18.23
N ALA A 512 -26.06 -6.25 19.54
CA ALA A 512 -25.25 -5.43 20.44
C ALA A 512 -23.74 -5.62 20.21
N ASP A 513 -23.26 -6.87 20.26
CA ASP A 513 -21.84 -7.23 20.11
C ASP A 513 -21.65 -8.47 19.21
N VAL A 514 -20.46 -8.58 18.64
CA VAL A 514 -19.98 -9.77 17.94
C VAL A 514 -19.11 -10.60 18.88
N ALA A 515 -19.51 -11.86 19.05
CA ALA A 515 -18.95 -12.80 20.00
C ALA A 515 -18.89 -14.22 19.41
N MET A 516 -18.04 -15.04 20.00
CA MET A 516 -17.92 -16.46 19.66
C MET A 516 -19.28 -17.16 19.78
N THR A 517 -19.74 -17.80 18.70
CA THR A 517 -21.12 -18.30 18.52
C THR A 517 -21.07 -19.72 17.96
N ASP A 518 -22.05 -20.57 18.33
CA ASP A 518 -22.12 -21.96 17.87
C ASP A 518 -22.05 -22.05 16.33
N CYS A 519 -21.16 -22.87 15.80
CA CYS A 519 -20.96 -23.09 14.38
C CYS A 519 -22.19 -23.68 13.65
N SER A 520 -23.18 -24.22 14.37
CA SER A 520 -24.46 -24.65 13.80
C SER A 520 -25.52 -23.55 13.76
N ALA A 521 -25.26 -22.36 14.29
CA ALA A 521 -26.16 -21.23 14.17
C ALA A 521 -26.19 -20.68 12.73
N ASP A 522 -27.33 -20.11 12.33
CA ASP A 522 -27.49 -19.52 11.01
C ASP A 522 -26.54 -18.33 10.81
N SER A 523 -25.95 -18.25 9.62
CA SER A 523 -25.15 -17.10 9.16
C SER A 523 -24.00 -16.68 10.09
N VAL A 524 -23.22 -17.65 10.60
CA VAL A 524 -21.96 -17.40 11.31
C VAL A 524 -20.77 -17.11 10.37
N SER A 525 -19.91 -16.19 10.79
CA SER A 525 -18.59 -15.97 10.19
C SER A 525 -17.58 -16.93 10.80
N LYS A 526 -16.65 -17.43 9.97
CA LYS A 526 -15.62 -18.42 10.36
C LYS A 526 -14.25 -17.80 10.09
N VAL A 527 -13.46 -17.61 11.15
CA VAL A 527 -12.18 -16.91 11.05
C VAL A 527 -11.06 -17.79 11.60
N ALA A 528 -9.96 -17.88 10.85
CA ALA A 528 -8.82 -18.71 11.23
C ALA A 528 -8.06 -18.12 12.44
N VAL A 529 -7.78 -18.95 13.44
CA VAL A 529 -6.91 -18.59 14.57
C VAL A 529 -5.50 -18.34 14.07
N LYS A 530 -4.89 -17.20 14.44
CA LYS A 530 -3.60 -16.75 13.91
C LYS A 530 -2.45 -17.22 14.81
N GLN A 531 -2.03 -18.48 14.62
CA GLN A 531 -0.96 -19.14 15.38
C GLN A 531 0.15 -19.65 14.45
N ALA A 532 1.40 -19.24 14.72
CA ALA A 532 2.57 -19.72 13.98
C ALA A 532 2.68 -21.26 13.99
N PRO A 533 3.15 -21.90 12.89
CA PRO A 533 3.24 -23.36 12.81
C PRO A 533 4.13 -23.94 13.92
N TYR A 534 3.76 -25.11 14.45
CA TYR A 534 4.55 -25.82 15.44
C TYR A 534 5.64 -26.64 14.73
N HIS A 535 6.87 -26.12 14.72
CA HIS A 535 8.04 -26.80 14.18
C HIS A 535 8.81 -27.57 15.25
N PHE A 536 9.27 -28.77 14.91
CA PHE A 536 10.03 -29.64 15.80
C PHE A 536 10.95 -30.58 15.00
N VAL A 537 11.90 -31.24 15.67
CA VAL A 537 12.73 -32.28 15.05
C VAL A 537 12.16 -33.65 15.42
N TRP A 538 12.09 -34.57 14.47
CA TRP A 538 11.63 -35.93 14.72
C TRP A 538 12.76 -36.84 15.22
N LYS A 539 12.47 -37.69 16.20
CA LYS A 539 13.34 -38.76 16.65
C LYS A 539 12.56 -39.96 17.15
N ASP A 540 12.90 -41.11 16.59
CA ASP A 540 12.36 -42.42 16.87
C ASP A 540 10.83 -42.43 16.76
N THR A 541 10.13 -42.31 17.88
CA THR A 541 8.66 -42.37 17.95
C THR A 541 7.97 -41.02 18.19
N GLY A 542 8.70 -39.89 18.20
CA GLY A 542 8.08 -38.58 18.39
C GLY A 542 9.05 -37.39 18.33
N VAL A 543 8.81 -36.40 19.20
CA VAL A 543 9.56 -35.12 19.24
C VAL A 543 10.92 -35.28 19.93
N ASP A 544 12.00 -34.84 19.26
CA ASP A 544 13.29 -34.63 19.92
C ASP A 544 13.31 -33.30 20.69
N ASN A 545 12.98 -33.36 21.98
CA ASN A 545 13.04 -32.19 22.87
C ASN A 545 14.46 -31.64 23.11
N THR A 546 15.52 -32.30 22.60
CA THR A 546 16.91 -31.82 22.68
C THR A 546 17.38 -31.10 21.43
N ALA A 547 16.65 -31.22 20.32
CA ALA A 547 17.01 -30.65 19.03
C ALA A 547 16.09 -29.48 18.64
N LYS A 548 16.69 -28.38 18.16
CA LYS A 548 15.93 -27.23 17.66
C LYS A 548 15.61 -27.42 16.17
N ALA A 549 14.35 -27.20 15.80
CA ALA A 549 13.92 -27.15 14.41
C ALA A 549 14.75 -26.13 13.60
N ALA A 550 15.21 -26.54 12.41
CA ALA A 550 15.88 -25.62 11.49
C ALA A 550 14.84 -24.68 10.84
N THR A 551 15.21 -23.43 10.65
CA THR A 551 14.36 -22.45 9.96
C THR A 551 14.62 -22.50 8.46
N ARG A 552 13.56 -22.44 7.65
CA ARG A 552 13.68 -22.31 6.20
C ARG A 552 14.37 -20.99 5.84
N ARG A 553 15.16 -20.99 4.76
CA ARG A 553 15.74 -19.77 4.20
C ARG A 553 14.67 -18.69 3.96
N ASP A 554 15.00 -17.44 4.24
CA ASP A 554 14.11 -16.31 3.97
C ASP A 554 13.89 -16.15 2.45
N ILE A 555 12.64 -15.93 2.04
CA ILE A 555 12.26 -15.76 0.63
C ILE A 555 11.34 -14.55 0.51
N ILE A 556 10.18 -14.59 1.18
CA ILE A 556 9.22 -13.50 1.24
C ILE A 556 9.18 -12.90 2.63
N ASP A 557 8.81 -11.63 2.71
CA ASP A 557 8.45 -10.99 3.96
C ASP A 557 6.92 -11.01 4.09
N ALA A 558 6.41 -11.84 5.02
CA ALA A 558 4.98 -11.99 5.23
C ALA A 558 4.29 -10.70 5.69
N THR A 559 5.03 -9.76 6.30
CA THR A 559 4.46 -8.47 6.73
C THR A 559 4.10 -7.59 5.53
N LYS A 560 4.81 -7.71 4.39
CA LYS A 560 4.46 -7.02 3.14
C LYS A 560 3.17 -7.57 2.54
N CYS A 561 2.98 -8.89 2.57
CA CYS A 561 1.72 -9.51 2.17
C CYS A 561 0.55 -9.00 3.03
N GLN A 562 0.77 -8.90 4.35
CA GLN A 562 -0.22 -8.40 5.32
C GLN A 562 -0.44 -6.88 5.22
N GLY A 563 0.53 -6.09 4.77
CA GLY A 563 0.35 -4.66 4.50
C GLY A 563 -0.75 -4.40 3.47
N CYS A 564 -0.77 -5.19 2.38
CA CYS A 564 -1.79 -5.05 1.33
C CYS A 564 -3.07 -5.86 1.60
N HIS A 565 -2.95 -7.11 2.08
CA HIS A 565 -4.09 -8.01 2.25
C HIS A 565 -4.73 -7.99 3.64
N ASN A 566 -4.02 -7.47 4.65
CA ASN A 566 -4.42 -7.43 6.04
C ASN A 566 -4.64 -8.83 6.66
N GLN A 567 -5.88 -9.24 6.94
CA GLN A 567 -6.16 -10.43 7.75
C GLN A 567 -6.15 -11.73 6.94
N GLU A 568 -6.52 -11.66 5.66
CA GLU A 568 -6.74 -12.81 4.78
C GLU A 568 -6.33 -12.49 3.35
N ILE A 569 -5.75 -13.46 2.65
CA ILE A 569 -5.34 -13.34 1.25
C ILE A 569 -6.35 -14.08 0.37
N HIS A 570 -6.60 -15.37 0.65
CA HIS A 570 -7.44 -16.20 -0.20
C HIS A 570 -8.16 -17.35 0.51
N HIS A 571 -7.41 -18.20 1.22
CA HIS A 571 -7.94 -19.34 1.97
C HIS A 571 -6.89 -19.93 2.92
N TYR A 572 -7.35 -20.62 3.97
CA TYR A 572 -6.50 -21.20 5.02
C TYR A 572 -5.57 -20.16 5.67
N ASP A 573 -6.06 -18.94 5.88
CA ASP A 573 -5.27 -17.75 6.19
C ASP A 573 -4.78 -17.67 7.65
N ASN A 574 -4.34 -18.79 8.24
CA ASN A 574 -3.51 -18.77 9.44
C ASN A 574 -2.08 -18.36 9.08
N GLY A 575 -1.89 -17.05 8.92
CA GLY A 575 -0.64 -16.45 8.45
C GLY A 575 -0.31 -16.82 7.00
N VAL A 576 0.94 -16.58 6.59
CA VAL A 576 1.42 -16.88 5.24
C VAL A 576 2.23 -18.18 5.24
N ASN A 577 1.53 -19.32 5.35
CA ASN A 577 2.15 -20.66 5.28
C ASN A 577 1.83 -21.44 3.98
N CYS A 578 1.50 -20.74 2.90
CA CYS A 578 1.00 -21.33 1.64
C CYS A 578 1.91 -22.43 1.06
N GLN A 579 3.22 -22.33 1.30
CA GLN A 579 4.25 -23.30 0.90
C GLN A 579 3.99 -24.74 1.39
N THR A 580 3.33 -24.95 2.54
CA THR A 580 3.09 -26.29 3.11
C THR A 580 2.16 -27.15 2.23
N CYS A 581 1.35 -26.47 1.40
CA CYS A 581 0.46 -27.07 0.41
C CYS A 581 0.91 -26.86 -1.04
N HIS A 582 1.53 -25.71 -1.34
CA HIS A 582 1.87 -25.26 -2.69
C HIS A 582 3.36 -25.47 -3.03
N THR A 583 3.80 -26.74 -2.99
CA THR A 583 5.17 -27.18 -3.31
C THR A 583 5.54 -26.96 -4.78
N SER A 584 6.84 -26.98 -5.11
CA SER A 584 7.34 -26.73 -6.48
C SER A 584 6.97 -27.84 -7.48
N ASP A 585 6.83 -29.07 -7.01
CA ASP A 585 6.51 -30.28 -7.78
C ASP A 585 5.01 -30.60 -7.86
N LYS A 586 4.18 -29.74 -7.27
CA LYS A 586 2.73 -29.91 -7.19
C LYS A 586 2.10 -30.04 -8.58
N THR A 587 1.13 -30.95 -8.71
CA THR A 587 0.39 -31.22 -9.96
C THR A 587 -0.11 -29.95 -10.65
N LEU A 588 -0.02 -29.94 -11.98
CA LEU A 588 -0.51 -28.88 -12.84
C LEU A 588 -2.04 -28.71 -12.72
N LYS A 589 -2.53 -27.50 -13.02
CA LYS A 589 -3.95 -27.18 -13.23
C LYS A 589 -4.20 -26.91 -14.71
N SER A 590 -5.36 -27.29 -15.23
CA SER A 590 -5.80 -26.85 -16.56
C SER A 590 -6.13 -25.36 -16.58
N ASP A 591 -5.65 -24.65 -17.60
CA ASP A 591 -6.00 -23.27 -17.91
C ASP A 591 -6.00 -23.09 -19.43
N ALA A 592 -7.17 -22.97 -20.04
CA ALA A 592 -7.32 -22.88 -21.49
C ALA A 592 -6.78 -21.57 -22.09
N ASN A 593 -6.58 -20.53 -21.27
CA ASN A 593 -6.04 -19.25 -21.71
C ASN A 593 -4.50 -19.22 -21.69
N TYR A 594 -3.87 -20.27 -21.16
CA TYR A 594 -2.43 -20.42 -21.11
C TYR A 594 -1.94 -21.36 -22.23
N PRO A 595 -0.85 -21.05 -22.96
CA PRO A 595 -0.27 -21.94 -23.97
C PRO A 595 -0.03 -23.37 -23.44
N GLY A 596 -0.39 -24.38 -24.23
CA GLY A 596 -0.39 -25.78 -23.81
C GLY A 596 -1.52 -26.19 -22.84
N GLY A 597 -2.36 -25.26 -22.35
CA GLY A 597 -3.55 -25.58 -21.56
C GLY A 597 -3.27 -25.99 -20.11
N LYS A 598 -2.02 -25.89 -19.62
CA LYS A 598 -1.60 -26.34 -18.28
C LYS A 598 -0.67 -25.33 -17.60
N ILE A 599 -0.90 -25.09 -16.33
CA ILE A 599 -0.10 -24.19 -15.48
C ILE A 599 0.35 -24.88 -14.18
N PRO A 600 1.51 -24.51 -13.61
CA PRO A 600 1.90 -24.91 -12.26
C PRO A 600 0.88 -24.50 -11.18
N THR A 601 0.98 -25.13 -10.01
CA THR A 601 0.24 -24.66 -8.82
C THR A 601 1.11 -24.48 -7.58
N SER A 602 2.41 -24.25 -7.77
CA SER A 602 3.38 -23.89 -6.73
C SER A 602 3.14 -22.49 -6.14
N PHE A 603 3.70 -22.19 -4.96
CA PHE A 603 3.46 -20.90 -4.29
C PHE A 603 4.02 -19.73 -5.11
N ALA A 604 5.22 -19.88 -5.67
CA ALA A 604 5.80 -18.87 -6.57
C ALA A 604 4.88 -18.56 -7.76
N TRP A 605 4.29 -19.58 -8.39
CA TRP A 605 3.29 -19.37 -9.46
C TRP A 605 2.06 -18.61 -8.95
N LYS A 606 1.54 -18.97 -7.76
CA LYS A 606 0.38 -18.29 -7.16
C LYS A 606 0.63 -16.82 -6.85
N ALA A 607 1.86 -16.44 -6.49
CA ALA A 607 2.23 -15.06 -6.26
C ALA A 607 2.56 -14.32 -7.57
N HIS A 608 3.43 -14.87 -8.42
CA HIS A 608 3.97 -14.18 -9.58
C HIS A 608 2.97 -14.04 -10.74
N GLU A 609 2.01 -14.96 -10.89
CA GLU A 609 0.98 -14.90 -11.94
C GLU A 609 -0.40 -14.45 -11.40
N ARG A 610 -0.45 -13.82 -10.22
CA ARG A 610 -1.67 -13.16 -9.77
C ARG A 610 -1.81 -11.82 -10.48
N GLU A 611 -2.91 -11.65 -11.20
CA GLU A 611 -3.23 -10.44 -11.97
C GLU A 611 -3.08 -9.13 -11.18
N GLY A 612 -3.58 -9.11 -9.92
CA GLY A 612 -3.47 -7.96 -9.03
C GLY A 612 -2.04 -7.58 -8.59
N HIS A 613 -1.04 -8.42 -8.88
CA HIS A 613 0.37 -8.12 -8.62
C HIS A 613 1.08 -7.53 -9.85
N TYR A 614 0.38 -7.31 -10.96
CA TYR A 614 0.94 -6.65 -12.16
C TYR A 614 -0.08 -5.73 -12.85
N LEU A 615 -0.40 -4.63 -12.18
CA LEU A 615 -1.40 -3.64 -12.59
C LEU A 615 -0.91 -2.67 -13.68
N LYS A 616 0.03 -3.11 -14.53
CA LYS A 616 0.48 -2.37 -15.72
C LYS A 616 -0.54 -2.44 -16.87
N TYR A 617 -1.22 -3.58 -16.99
CA TYR A 617 -2.22 -3.83 -18.05
C TYR A 617 -3.58 -4.22 -17.48
N ALA A 618 -3.61 -4.81 -16.28
CA ALA A 618 -4.81 -5.16 -15.54
C ALA A 618 -5.37 -3.97 -14.74
N GLY A 619 -6.60 -4.13 -14.24
CA GLY A 619 -7.30 -3.10 -13.47
C GLY A 619 -7.51 -1.81 -14.28
N VAL A 620 -7.15 -0.67 -13.68
CA VAL A 620 -7.17 0.65 -14.32
C VAL A 620 -5.82 1.07 -14.92
N GLN A 621 -4.84 0.16 -14.97
CA GLN A 621 -3.52 0.38 -15.58
C GLN A 621 -2.69 1.46 -14.87
N SER A 622 -2.82 1.55 -13.55
CA SER A 622 -2.13 2.54 -12.70
C SER A 622 -0.69 2.18 -12.38
N GLY A 623 -0.26 0.93 -12.58
CA GLY A 623 1.04 0.45 -12.08
C GLY A 623 1.14 0.35 -10.55
N THR A 624 0.01 0.40 -9.83
CA THR A 624 -0.02 0.37 -8.33
C THR A 624 0.81 -0.77 -7.74
N VAL A 625 0.72 -1.97 -8.31
CA VAL A 625 1.58 -3.11 -7.97
C VAL A 625 2.27 -3.64 -9.22
N LEU A 626 3.59 -3.79 -9.17
CA LEU A 626 4.42 -4.26 -10.28
C LEU A 626 5.35 -5.39 -9.81
N LYS A 627 5.06 -6.63 -10.22
CA LYS A 627 5.92 -7.81 -9.93
C LYS A 627 7.36 -7.73 -10.44
N THR A 628 7.69 -6.72 -11.25
CA THR A 628 9.07 -6.40 -11.64
C THR A 628 9.87 -5.79 -10.50
N ASP A 629 9.23 -5.08 -9.57
CA ASP A 629 9.84 -4.75 -8.29
C ASP A 629 9.74 -5.96 -7.35
N CYS A 630 10.84 -6.71 -7.27
CA CYS A 630 10.95 -7.87 -6.39
C CYS A 630 10.86 -7.50 -4.90
N ALA A 631 11.21 -6.26 -4.51
CA ALA A 631 11.19 -5.81 -3.12
C ALA A 631 9.75 -5.67 -2.58
N THR A 632 8.75 -5.57 -3.45
CA THR A 632 7.30 -5.60 -3.10
C THR A 632 6.95 -6.79 -2.19
N CYS A 633 7.53 -7.98 -2.44
CA CYS A 633 7.18 -9.22 -1.73
C CYS A 633 8.38 -9.88 -1.03
N HIS A 634 9.58 -9.78 -1.60
CA HIS A 634 10.72 -10.53 -1.11
C HIS A 634 11.35 -9.91 0.14
N THR A 635 12.03 -10.75 0.92
CA THR A 635 12.85 -10.29 2.06
C THR A 635 13.95 -9.36 1.56
N VAL A 636 14.07 -8.20 2.21
CA VAL A 636 15.08 -7.16 1.94
C VAL A 636 15.85 -6.89 3.23
N ASP A 637 17.16 -6.77 3.15
CA ASP A 637 18.00 -6.47 4.31
C ASP A 637 18.15 -4.96 4.56
N LYS A 638 18.87 -4.59 5.63
CA LYS A 638 19.09 -3.19 6.02
C LYS A 638 19.98 -2.40 5.06
N ALA A 639 20.59 -3.05 4.07
CA ALA A 639 21.36 -2.42 2.99
C ALA A 639 20.56 -2.35 1.67
N ASN A 640 19.23 -2.57 1.73
CA ASN A 640 18.32 -2.65 0.60
C ASN A 640 18.64 -3.78 -0.40
N VAL A 641 19.38 -4.81 0.02
CA VAL A 641 19.62 -5.99 -0.83
C VAL A 641 18.44 -6.95 -0.70
N ILE A 642 17.86 -7.36 -1.83
CA ILE A 642 16.72 -8.27 -1.91
C ILE A 642 17.18 -9.73 -1.65
N THR A 643 17.65 -10.03 -0.45
CA THR A 643 18.19 -11.35 -0.09
C THR A 643 17.22 -12.51 -0.35
N GLY A 644 15.91 -12.23 -0.32
CA GLY A 644 14.83 -13.16 -0.61
C GLY A 644 14.85 -13.81 -2.00
N ILE A 645 15.43 -13.14 -3.02
CA ILE A 645 15.57 -13.68 -4.39
C ILE A 645 16.94 -14.35 -4.66
N THR A 646 17.78 -14.54 -3.64
CA THR A 646 19.11 -15.16 -3.84
C THR A 646 18.98 -16.59 -4.39
N LEU A 647 19.64 -16.84 -5.52
CA LEU A 647 19.64 -18.11 -6.28
C LEU A 647 20.63 -19.14 -5.70
N GLY A 648 20.62 -20.38 -6.20
CA GLY A 648 21.52 -21.46 -5.80
C GLY A 648 21.31 -22.02 -4.38
N ARG A 649 20.40 -21.44 -3.60
CA ARG A 649 20.18 -21.78 -2.17
C ARG A 649 19.44 -23.10 -1.93
N GLN A 650 18.93 -23.77 -2.97
CA GLN A 650 18.35 -25.11 -2.83
C GLN A 650 18.45 -25.93 -4.13
N PRO A 651 19.66 -26.34 -4.54
CA PRO A 651 19.95 -26.87 -5.89
C PRO A 651 19.20 -28.17 -6.20
N ASN A 652 18.85 -28.96 -5.18
CA ASN A 652 18.15 -30.24 -5.36
C ASN A 652 16.63 -30.07 -5.61
N ARG A 653 16.10 -28.84 -5.51
CA ARG A 653 14.69 -28.56 -5.80
C ARG A 653 14.41 -28.73 -7.29
N THR A 654 13.31 -29.40 -7.60
CA THR A 654 12.76 -29.47 -8.96
C THR A 654 11.35 -28.89 -8.99
N TRP A 655 10.96 -28.40 -10.16
CA TRP A 655 9.63 -27.83 -10.39
C TRP A 655 8.88 -28.62 -11.46
N ARG A 656 7.55 -28.65 -11.35
CA ARG A 656 6.67 -29.26 -12.33
C ARG A 656 5.99 -28.17 -13.17
N TYR A 657 6.21 -28.23 -14.47
CA TYR A 657 5.63 -27.33 -15.48
C TYR A 657 4.91 -28.15 -16.56
N GLY A 658 4.03 -27.50 -17.32
CA GLY A 658 3.47 -28.07 -18.54
C GLY A 658 4.21 -27.54 -19.77
N ASP A 659 4.58 -28.40 -20.71
CA ASP A 659 5.19 -27.98 -21.97
C ASP A 659 4.16 -27.25 -22.85
N ILE A 660 4.37 -25.94 -23.00
CA ILE A 660 3.49 -25.05 -23.74
C ILE A 660 3.39 -25.40 -25.23
N ASN A 661 4.35 -26.16 -25.78
CA ASN A 661 4.39 -26.57 -27.19
C ASN A 661 3.90 -28.01 -27.41
N ASN A 662 3.62 -28.76 -26.32
CA ASN A 662 3.23 -30.16 -26.37
C ASN A 662 2.00 -30.43 -25.47
N ASN A 663 0.93 -29.67 -25.70
CA ASN A 663 -0.37 -29.83 -25.02
C ASN A 663 -0.28 -29.85 -23.47
N GLY A 664 0.71 -29.16 -22.90
CA GLY A 664 0.91 -29.07 -21.46
C GLY A 664 1.40 -30.38 -20.83
N ALA A 665 2.04 -31.26 -21.60
CA ALA A 665 2.69 -32.46 -21.09
C ALA A 665 3.61 -32.13 -19.90
N ASP A 666 3.59 -32.98 -18.86
CA ASP A 666 4.41 -32.75 -17.66
C ASP A 666 5.90 -32.73 -18.01
N ILE A 667 6.57 -31.65 -17.63
CA ILE A 667 8.01 -31.47 -17.69
C ILE A 667 8.55 -31.06 -16.32
N TRP A 668 9.75 -31.54 -16.00
CA TRP A 668 10.47 -31.21 -14.78
C TRP A 668 11.59 -30.22 -15.07
N VAL A 669 11.71 -29.22 -14.20
CA VAL A 669 12.61 -28.06 -14.38
C VAL A 669 13.52 -27.92 -13.16
N SER A 670 14.77 -27.51 -13.38
CA SER A 670 15.77 -27.27 -12.33
C SER A 670 15.42 -26.10 -11.39
N SER A 671 16.11 -26.00 -10.25
CA SER A 671 15.72 -25.14 -9.11
C SER A 671 15.55 -23.68 -9.47
N ASP A 672 16.54 -23.07 -10.11
CA ASP A 672 16.58 -21.64 -10.35
C ASP A 672 15.87 -21.30 -11.66
N ALA A 673 16.07 -22.10 -12.71
CA ALA A 673 15.32 -22.01 -13.95
C ALA A 673 13.80 -22.08 -13.71
N GLY A 674 13.33 -23.01 -12.85
CA GLY A 674 11.90 -23.14 -12.52
C GLY A 674 11.34 -21.99 -11.69
N ALA A 675 12.19 -21.25 -10.96
CA ALA A 675 11.80 -19.98 -10.36
C ALA A 675 11.62 -18.90 -11.45
N CYS A 676 12.57 -18.77 -12.39
CA CYS A 676 12.47 -17.83 -13.51
C CYS A 676 11.26 -18.11 -14.43
N LEU A 677 11.00 -19.38 -14.74
CA LEU A 677 9.88 -19.79 -15.59
C LEU A 677 8.51 -19.39 -15.06
N SER A 678 8.37 -19.11 -13.75
CA SER A 678 7.10 -18.68 -13.16
C SER A 678 6.59 -17.33 -13.70
N CYS A 679 7.46 -16.54 -14.33
CA CYS A 679 7.09 -15.39 -15.17
C CYS A 679 7.48 -15.61 -16.65
N HIS A 680 8.64 -16.22 -16.91
CA HIS A 680 9.26 -16.20 -18.25
C HIS A 680 8.80 -17.32 -19.18
N GLN A 681 8.11 -18.37 -18.71
CA GLN A 681 7.77 -19.51 -19.56
C GLN A 681 6.93 -19.13 -20.79
N LYS A 682 5.89 -18.31 -20.61
CA LYS A 682 4.91 -17.97 -21.66
C LYS A 682 5.53 -17.35 -22.92
N TYR A 683 6.68 -16.69 -22.78
CA TYR A 683 7.39 -15.98 -23.84
C TYR A 683 8.88 -16.39 -23.92
N LEU A 684 9.19 -17.63 -23.52
CA LEU A 684 10.56 -18.13 -23.45
C LEU A 684 11.16 -18.36 -24.85
N SER A 685 12.07 -17.47 -25.28
CA SER A 685 12.77 -17.58 -26.56
C SER A 685 13.77 -18.75 -26.59
N ASP A 686 14.10 -19.26 -27.77
CA ASP A 686 15.10 -20.33 -27.93
C ASP A 686 16.50 -19.90 -27.49
N ALA A 687 16.83 -18.61 -27.64
CA ALA A 687 18.05 -18.04 -27.07
C ALA A 687 18.05 -18.09 -25.54
N THR A 688 16.90 -17.87 -24.89
CA THR A 688 16.76 -18.00 -23.44
C THR A 688 16.83 -19.46 -22.98
N LYS A 689 16.25 -20.40 -23.73
CA LYS A 689 16.39 -21.85 -23.46
C LYS A 689 17.86 -22.27 -23.51
N SER A 690 18.54 -21.95 -24.61
CA SER A 690 19.97 -22.19 -24.82
C SER A 690 20.83 -21.55 -23.73
N HIS A 691 20.52 -20.32 -23.31
CA HIS A 691 21.18 -19.66 -22.17
C HIS A 691 21.02 -20.44 -20.85
N ILE A 692 19.80 -20.88 -20.51
CA ILE A 692 19.55 -21.66 -19.29
C ILE A 692 20.30 -22.99 -19.32
N GLU A 693 20.23 -23.72 -20.44
CA GLU A 693 20.86 -25.03 -20.60
C GLU A 693 22.40 -24.94 -20.59
N THR A 694 22.97 -23.91 -21.22
CA THR A 694 24.41 -23.62 -21.20
C THR A 694 24.94 -23.36 -19.79
N ASN A 695 24.10 -22.79 -18.90
CA ASN A 695 24.44 -22.49 -17.52
C ASN A 695 23.98 -23.58 -16.53
N GLY A 696 23.71 -24.79 -17.03
CA GLY A 696 23.44 -25.99 -16.24
C GLY A 696 21.98 -26.18 -15.80
N GLY A 697 21.05 -25.36 -16.29
CA GLY A 697 19.62 -25.55 -16.05
C GLY A 697 19.01 -26.62 -16.96
N ILE A 698 17.91 -27.23 -16.51
CA ILE A 698 17.18 -28.27 -17.25
C ILE A 698 15.74 -27.82 -17.45
N LEU A 699 15.26 -27.87 -18.70
CA LEU A 699 13.90 -27.45 -19.10
C LEU A 699 13.02 -28.62 -19.58
N ASN A 700 13.61 -29.81 -19.73
CA ASN A 700 13.00 -30.99 -20.36
C ASN A 700 13.15 -32.26 -19.50
N GLY A 701 13.05 -32.11 -18.17
CA GLY A 701 13.13 -33.22 -17.24
C GLY A 701 11.96 -34.18 -17.37
N SER A 702 12.26 -35.48 -17.43
CA SER A 702 11.27 -36.57 -17.40
C SER A 702 10.78 -36.89 -15.98
N SER A 703 11.60 -36.59 -14.96
CA SER A 703 11.30 -36.78 -13.54
C SER A 703 12.15 -35.85 -12.67
N ALA A 704 11.83 -35.76 -11.37
CA ALA A 704 12.66 -35.05 -10.40
C ALA A 704 14.10 -35.61 -10.34
N ALA A 705 14.26 -36.94 -10.29
CA ALA A 705 15.56 -37.60 -10.22
C ALA A 705 16.41 -37.38 -11.49
N ASP A 706 15.77 -37.33 -12.66
CA ASP A 706 16.40 -37.01 -13.94
C ASP A 706 16.97 -35.58 -13.93
N VAL A 707 16.18 -34.59 -13.48
CA VAL A 707 16.66 -33.21 -13.31
C VAL A 707 17.80 -33.13 -12.29
N GLN A 708 17.68 -33.79 -11.13
CA GLN A 708 18.72 -33.82 -10.09
C GLN A 708 20.02 -34.49 -10.56
N THR A 709 19.95 -35.38 -11.56
CA THR A 709 21.12 -36.04 -12.15
C THR A 709 21.78 -35.19 -13.23
N ARG A 710 20.99 -34.42 -14.01
CA ARG A 710 21.49 -33.63 -15.16
C ARG A 710 21.80 -32.17 -14.85
N ALA A 711 21.14 -31.56 -13.87
CA ALA A 711 21.27 -30.15 -13.57
C ALA A 711 22.59 -29.83 -12.82
N SER A 712 23.18 -28.69 -13.16
CA SER A 712 24.38 -28.15 -12.52
C SER A 712 24.34 -26.61 -12.59
N GLU A 713 23.23 -26.02 -12.14
CA GLU A 713 22.95 -24.59 -12.25
C GLU A 713 24.02 -23.71 -11.59
N SER A 714 24.57 -22.77 -12.34
CA SER A 714 25.53 -21.75 -11.85
C SER A 714 24.93 -20.32 -11.88
N CYS A 715 23.59 -20.21 -11.88
CA CYS A 715 22.85 -18.97 -12.11
C CYS A 715 23.25 -17.83 -11.14
N ALA A 716 23.47 -18.17 -9.87
CA ALA A 716 23.78 -17.20 -8.81
C ALA A 716 25.10 -16.43 -9.00
N THR A 717 26.01 -16.90 -9.85
CA THR A 717 27.29 -16.21 -10.13
C THR A 717 27.11 -14.91 -10.92
N CYS A 718 26.06 -14.83 -11.74
CA CYS A 718 25.74 -13.67 -12.58
C CYS A 718 24.44 -12.98 -12.13
N HIS A 719 23.41 -13.77 -11.79
CA HIS A 719 22.11 -13.28 -11.36
C HIS A 719 22.07 -13.09 -9.84
N THR A 720 22.90 -12.17 -9.35
CA THR A 720 22.86 -11.69 -7.96
C THR A 720 21.55 -10.90 -7.72
N PRO A 721 21.07 -10.76 -6.48
CA PRO A 721 19.88 -9.95 -6.19
C PRO A 721 19.93 -8.52 -6.74
N ALA A 722 21.10 -7.86 -6.68
CA ALA A 722 21.30 -6.53 -7.24
C ALA A 722 21.20 -6.51 -8.78
N GLN A 723 21.79 -7.50 -9.46
CA GLN A 723 21.68 -7.60 -10.92
C GLN A 723 20.26 -7.99 -11.35
N LEU A 724 19.56 -8.83 -10.58
CA LEU A 724 18.15 -9.17 -10.82
C LEU A 724 17.24 -7.95 -10.67
N SER A 725 17.38 -7.17 -9.59
CA SER A 725 16.66 -5.90 -9.41
C SER A 725 16.84 -4.98 -10.63
N LYS A 726 18.09 -4.76 -11.02
CA LYS A 726 18.49 -3.87 -12.11
C LYS A 726 17.89 -4.27 -13.46
N VAL A 727 17.90 -5.56 -13.83
CA VAL A 727 17.32 -6.00 -15.12
C VAL A 727 15.80 -5.98 -15.16
N HIS A 728 15.15 -5.82 -14.00
CA HIS A 728 13.70 -5.59 -13.90
C HIS A 728 13.33 -4.11 -13.71
N GLY A 729 14.31 -3.20 -13.73
CA GLY A 729 14.09 -1.75 -13.77
C GLY A 729 14.14 -1.02 -12.42
N ASN A 730 14.80 -1.61 -11.40
CA ASN A 730 14.94 -1.03 -10.05
C ASN A 730 16.41 -1.02 -9.58
#